data_AF-A0A0E3NNU9-F1
#
_entry.id   AF-A0A0E3NNU9-F1
#
_cell.length_a   1.000
_cell.length_b   1.000
_cell.length_c   1.000
_cell.angle_alpha   90.00
_cell.angle_beta   90.00
_cell.angle_gamma   90.00
#
_symmetry.space_group_name_H-M   'P 1'
#
loop_
_entity.id
_entity.type
_entity.pdbx_description
1 polymer ?
#
loop_
_entity_poly.entity_id
_entity_poly.type
_entity_poly.pdbx_seq_one_letter_code
_entity_poly.pdbx_strand_id
1 'polypeptide(L)'
;MGTKKYIIILCLFLALGLLCETAVAEVSDSTGNRIWDENSNQSLTYTWTPQTYSGFYYDLDTGEGSENMTVQLTAGSRSIQKNGLQYETKPVETEFEFGDWGSYQVIGFMAERYFAGYTKNSSFVKDEISVISEGQLSKILIDNDDKKSLYTGSSLILEEGYSLNIVEVDVSGDTVWVQLEKDGNVIDDGFLSSDTDYVYETELGGVDKVPLIAVHLAQIFSGTETNAVFVEGIFQISDEYVQIENGDRFGKMEISSTSSSGITMKNRDSITLSKGNTIEIMGILSFIVADASELRFAPIVETSKPGNYELRGTVHDEVFDTTVWTPFNFEGFYYNIDENVSTESLTLTKEISGRSVDNEVLVYSTSPALVKFEHEGWGSYEVVGFMAEKYFAGYPDNTLGNSKSVSVLSDSILAKVLIDDDNKKSMFTGSSITLENGYSLKASEVDVSGEKVIFELYKDGKLVDSEIISQNGDYIYEADIGKAEGVPMIAVHINTVFRSQETDAVFIEGVFQISDDYIELSQGDSFGRMEINTISSSGIKMKNDDSISLSKGNTIDLMGNVKLRVADSSVLRFYPYVEIETAAQDQLEIETSDVLVVGQAAEILVTARSVSVSDVEILLEGKSIGTTGDDGTLMYTPGQEGSLTLSAKKAGYISGTKDVDIVGAGVLKLLLSISPETIREGDQINIKVTDSVEKKPVSGVDVYFGGQKVEGQTGTDGSVSYWITAPGTYTVNATKTGYEEGKTVIEVSEDKANFKFSDFSIEPASVEGGDAVAIKVNVANTGNIAGETEVELLINGESVDSKTVSLEAGTSTVVEFSHAEKEAGAYTVEVGDLSGSYEVTKSAPFFSGIATFGILATAFVLLRKRRN
;
A
#
# COMPACT_ATOMS: atom_id res chain seq x y z
N MET A 1 9.85 -46.95 -62.50
CA MET A 1 9.95 -48.39 -62.19
C MET A 1 11.17 -48.59 -61.30
N GLY A 2 10.97 -49.15 -60.10
CA GLY A 2 11.97 -49.33 -59.03
C GLY A 2 11.97 -48.17 -58.03
N THR A 3 11.87 -48.33 -56.70
CA THR A 3 11.76 -49.53 -55.83
C THR A 3 11.30 -49.08 -54.42
N LYS A 4 10.81 -50.04 -53.63
CA LYS A 4 10.10 -49.96 -52.34
C LYS A 4 10.92 -49.55 -51.09
N LYS A 5 10.15 -49.22 -50.02
CA LYS A 5 10.41 -49.10 -48.54
C LYS A 5 10.71 -47.66 -48.09
N TYR A 6 9.98 -47.03 -47.16
CA TYR A 6 9.52 -47.51 -45.84
C TYR A 6 8.14 -46.94 -45.43
N ILE A 7 7.33 -47.83 -44.84
CA ILE A 7 6.27 -47.55 -43.87
C ILE A 7 6.96 -47.66 -42.49
N ILE A 8 6.48 -46.87 -41.50
CA ILE A 8 6.97 -46.65 -40.13
C ILE A 8 7.81 -45.37 -40.03
N ILE A 9 7.42 -44.49 -39.09
CA ILE A 9 7.78 -43.07 -38.87
C ILE A 9 6.87 -42.10 -39.64
N LEU A 10 5.57 -42.14 -39.29
CA LEU A 10 4.64 -41.04 -39.54
C LEU A 10 3.62 -40.98 -38.37
N CYS A 11 4.14 -40.88 -37.14
CA CYS A 11 3.38 -40.64 -35.90
C CYS A 11 4.22 -39.84 -34.88
N LEU A 12 5.07 -38.90 -35.33
CA LEU A 12 6.00 -38.19 -34.42
C LEU A 12 6.15 -36.70 -34.72
N PHE A 13 5.08 -36.06 -35.23
CA PHE A 13 5.08 -34.61 -35.52
C PHE A 13 3.74 -33.93 -35.22
N LEU A 14 2.97 -34.42 -34.24
CA LEU A 14 1.67 -33.83 -33.87
C LEU A 14 1.37 -33.83 -32.36
N ALA A 15 2.42 -33.78 -31.54
CA ALA A 15 2.32 -33.58 -30.10
C ALA A 15 3.59 -32.87 -29.59
N LEU A 16 3.81 -31.65 -30.06
CA LEU A 16 4.52 -30.65 -29.25
C LEU A 16 3.42 -29.74 -28.72
N GLY A 17 2.87 -30.10 -27.55
CA GLY A 17 2.23 -29.09 -26.72
C GLY A 17 3.31 -28.08 -26.39
N LEU A 18 3.08 -26.82 -26.73
CA LEU A 18 3.77 -25.69 -26.14
C LEU A 18 3.43 -25.71 -24.64
N LEU A 19 4.16 -26.52 -23.88
CA LEU A 19 4.47 -26.18 -22.50
C LEU A 19 5.25 -24.86 -22.60
N CYS A 20 4.84 -23.84 -21.84
CA CYS A 20 5.80 -22.82 -21.40
C CYS A 20 7.08 -23.58 -21.06
N GLU A 21 8.20 -23.25 -21.71
CA GLU A 21 9.49 -23.74 -21.25
C GLU A 21 9.54 -23.34 -19.77
N THR A 22 9.40 -24.31 -18.88
CA THR A 22 9.61 -24.11 -17.46
C THR A 22 11.09 -23.79 -17.35
N ALA A 23 11.43 -22.51 -17.48
CA ALA A 23 12.68 -21.99 -16.99
C ALA A 23 12.62 -22.25 -15.49
N VAL A 24 13.15 -23.39 -15.08
CA VAL A 24 13.30 -23.74 -13.67
C VAL A 24 14.31 -22.72 -13.16
N ALA A 25 13.86 -21.75 -12.38
CA ALA A 25 14.77 -20.90 -11.61
C ALA A 25 15.76 -21.82 -10.87
N GLU A 26 17.06 -21.51 -10.87
CA GLU A 26 18.05 -22.25 -10.08
C GLU A 26 17.80 -22.01 -8.59
N VAL A 27 16.74 -22.62 -8.10
CA VAL A 27 16.27 -22.55 -6.73
C VAL A 27 16.76 -23.83 -6.05
N SER A 28 17.44 -23.69 -4.90
CA SER A 28 17.76 -24.85 -4.07
C SER A 28 16.48 -25.63 -3.76
N ASP A 29 16.54 -26.96 -3.78
CA ASP A 29 15.46 -27.83 -3.32
C ASP A 29 14.99 -27.53 -1.89
N SER A 30 15.76 -26.78 -1.10
CA SER A 30 15.49 -26.46 0.31
C SER A 30 15.05 -25.01 0.60
N THR A 31 15.01 -24.11 -0.39
CA THR A 31 14.56 -22.70 -0.22
C THR A 31 14.15 -22.08 -1.56
N GLY A 32 13.98 -20.75 -1.67
CA GLY A 32 13.81 -19.96 -2.90
C GLY A 32 12.41 -19.83 -3.48
N ASN A 33 11.56 -20.83 -3.31
CA ASN A 33 10.14 -20.78 -3.68
C ASN A 33 9.28 -20.52 -2.43
N ARG A 34 8.21 -19.75 -2.57
CA ARG A 34 7.21 -19.59 -1.51
C ARG A 34 6.35 -20.85 -1.38
N ILE A 35 6.13 -21.61 -2.45
CA ILE A 35 5.25 -22.79 -2.45
C ILE A 35 6.06 -24.05 -2.22
N TRP A 36 5.62 -24.88 -1.28
CA TRP A 36 6.11 -26.25 -1.13
C TRP A 36 5.12 -27.23 -1.79
N ASP A 37 5.61 -28.08 -2.68
CA ASP A 37 4.87 -29.09 -3.44
C ASP A 37 5.57 -30.45 -3.36
N GLU A 38 4.83 -31.47 -2.91
CA GLU A 38 5.35 -32.84 -2.77
C GLU A 38 5.89 -33.45 -4.07
N ASN A 39 5.42 -32.99 -5.24
CA ASN A 39 5.85 -33.51 -6.53
C ASN A 39 7.00 -32.72 -7.17
N SER A 40 7.41 -31.60 -6.56
CA SER A 40 8.43 -30.70 -7.11
C SER A 40 9.85 -31.05 -6.67
N ASN A 41 10.07 -32.26 -6.12
CA ASN A 41 11.36 -32.72 -5.57
C ASN A 41 11.98 -31.77 -4.53
N GLN A 42 11.16 -30.96 -3.84
CA GLN A 42 11.63 -30.11 -2.76
C GLN A 42 11.98 -30.93 -1.53
N SER A 43 12.96 -30.45 -0.77
CA SER A 43 13.39 -31.03 0.49
C SER A 43 12.25 -31.06 1.50
N LEU A 44 12.17 -32.14 2.27
CA LEU A 44 11.26 -32.25 3.41
C LEU A 44 11.67 -31.33 4.57
N THR A 45 12.91 -30.85 4.57
CA THR A 45 13.34 -29.73 5.41
C THR A 45 13.46 -28.51 4.52
N TYR A 46 12.51 -27.59 4.63
CA TYR A 46 12.38 -26.45 3.73
C TYR A 46 12.38 -25.15 4.53
N THR A 47 13.07 -24.13 4.04
CA THR A 47 13.19 -22.84 4.72
C THR A 47 12.75 -21.69 3.82
N TRP A 48 11.84 -20.87 4.32
CA TRP A 48 11.53 -19.55 3.79
C TRP A 48 12.43 -18.52 4.48
N THR A 49 13.10 -17.69 3.70
CA THR A 49 13.98 -16.61 4.16
C THR A 49 13.41 -15.24 3.81
N PRO A 50 13.99 -14.14 4.31
CA PRO A 50 13.56 -12.79 3.97
C PRO A 50 13.66 -12.47 2.48
N GLN A 51 14.61 -13.07 1.77
CA GLN A 51 14.74 -12.89 0.33
C GLN A 51 13.65 -13.60 -0.47
N THR A 52 13.04 -14.66 0.06
CA THR A 52 12.18 -15.58 -0.71
C THR A 52 10.70 -15.47 -0.37
N TYR A 53 10.37 -14.85 0.76
CA TYR A 53 9.00 -14.71 1.24
C TYR A 53 8.69 -13.26 1.58
N SER A 54 7.69 -12.72 0.88
CA SER A 54 7.28 -11.32 0.94
C SER A 54 6.88 -10.85 2.35
N GLY A 55 6.35 -11.76 3.17
CA GLY A 55 5.90 -11.44 4.52
C GLY A 55 7.02 -11.16 5.52
N PHE A 56 8.27 -11.52 5.24
CA PHE A 56 9.37 -11.26 6.17
C PHE A 56 10.02 -9.92 5.93
N TYR A 57 10.47 -9.30 7.02
CA TYR A 57 11.25 -8.07 6.98
C TYR A 57 12.57 -8.30 6.23
N TYR A 58 12.78 -7.50 5.18
CA TYR A 58 13.98 -7.48 4.37
C TYR A 58 14.32 -6.04 4.02
N ASP A 59 15.48 -5.59 4.49
CA ASP A 59 16.05 -4.30 4.14
C ASP A 59 16.82 -4.49 2.82
N LEU A 60 16.29 -3.90 1.75
CA LEU A 60 16.84 -4.05 0.40
C LEU A 60 18.19 -3.33 0.24
N ASP A 61 18.41 -2.25 1.00
CA ASP A 61 19.56 -1.36 0.87
C ASP A 61 20.79 -1.93 1.57
N THR A 62 20.59 -2.63 2.68
CA THR A 62 21.64 -3.42 3.34
C THR A 62 21.73 -4.85 2.78
N GLY A 63 20.60 -5.41 2.34
CA GLY A 63 20.45 -6.81 1.97
C GLY A 63 20.29 -7.74 3.16
N GLU A 64 20.03 -7.19 4.35
CA GLU A 64 19.81 -7.95 5.57
C GLU A 64 18.33 -8.26 5.76
N GLY A 65 18.07 -9.42 6.35
CA GLY A 65 16.74 -9.79 6.79
C GLY A 65 16.81 -10.54 8.11
N SER A 66 15.76 -10.38 8.90
CA SER A 66 15.75 -10.80 10.29
C SER A 66 15.14 -12.19 10.47
N GLU A 67 14.19 -12.60 9.63
CA GLU A 67 13.29 -13.73 9.90
C GLU A 67 13.54 -14.96 9.02
N ASN A 68 13.49 -16.17 9.60
CA ASN A 68 13.47 -17.43 8.87
C ASN A 68 12.37 -18.34 9.41
N MET A 69 11.73 -19.10 8.52
CA MET A 69 10.81 -20.16 8.92
C MET A 69 11.18 -21.47 8.25
N THR A 70 11.53 -22.46 9.05
CA THR A 70 11.89 -23.80 8.61
C THR A 70 10.80 -24.79 8.96
N VAL A 71 10.31 -25.52 7.96
CA VAL A 71 9.41 -26.64 8.14
C VAL A 71 10.15 -27.97 7.95
N GLN A 72 9.85 -28.93 8.80
CA GLN A 72 10.28 -30.32 8.75
C GLN A 72 9.05 -31.21 8.54
N LEU A 73 8.96 -31.76 7.34
CA LEU A 73 7.88 -32.59 6.87
C LEU A 73 8.24 -34.07 6.96
N THR A 74 7.21 -34.91 6.96
CA THR A 74 7.36 -36.36 6.80
C THR A 74 6.72 -36.73 5.46
N ALA A 75 7.44 -37.46 4.61
CA ALA A 75 6.92 -37.88 3.30
C ALA A 75 5.55 -38.56 3.42
N GLY A 76 4.58 -38.10 2.62
CA GLY A 76 3.20 -38.61 2.63
C GLY A 76 2.35 -38.22 3.84
N SER A 77 2.84 -37.36 4.74
CA SER A 77 2.09 -36.83 5.88
C SER A 77 1.50 -35.47 5.57
N ARG A 78 0.22 -35.26 5.89
CA ARG A 78 -0.45 -33.93 5.91
C ARG A 78 -0.41 -33.29 7.29
N SER A 79 0.69 -33.47 8.00
CA SER A 79 0.87 -32.88 9.32
C SER A 79 2.32 -32.57 9.60
N ILE A 80 2.55 -31.33 10.02
CA ILE A 80 3.80 -30.89 10.63
C ILE A 80 3.78 -31.39 12.07
N GLN A 81 4.75 -32.23 12.42
CA GLN A 81 4.84 -32.79 13.77
C GLN A 81 5.17 -31.70 14.79
N LYS A 82 4.99 -31.99 16.08
CA LYS A 82 5.46 -31.12 17.15
C LYS A 82 6.94 -30.75 16.92
N ASN A 83 7.28 -29.47 17.10
CA ASN A 83 8.58 -28.86 16.82
C ASN A 83 9.05 -28.95 15.35
N GLY A 84 8.18 -29.39 14.44
CA GLY A 84 8.46 -29.50 13.01
C GLY A 84 8.30 -28.18 12.25
N LEU A 85 7.74 -27.14 12.85
CA LEU A 85 7.77 -25.77 12.36
C LEU A 85 8.61 -24.95 13.32
N GLN A 86 9.68 -24.34 12.82
CA GLN A 86 10.57 -23.47 13.57
C GLN A 86 10.57 -22.10 12.91
N TYR A 87 10.39 -21.06 13.71
CA TYR A 87 10.59 -19.67 13.31
C TYR A 87 11.76 -19.11 14.10
N GLU A 88 12.64 -18.39 13.43
CA GLU A 88 13.80 -17.73 14.02
C GLU A 88 13.82 -16.29 13.53
N THR A 89 14.09 -15.36 14.44
CA THR A 89 14.36 -13.98 14.08
C THR A 89 15.58 -13.45 14.81
N LYS A 90 16.37 -12.60 14.14
CA LYS A 90 17.60 -11.98 14.67
C LYS A 90 17.58 -10.46 14.46
N PRO A 91 18.22 -9.68 15.35
CA PRO A 91 18.49 -8.28 15.08
C PRO A 91 19.34 -8.10 13.82
N VAL A 92 19.02 -7.09 13.01
CA VAL A 92 19.78 -6.65 11.85
C VAL A 92 20.00 -5.14 11.92
N GLU A 93 21.13 -4.65 11.41
CA GLU A 93 21.41 -3.22 11.33
C GLU A 93 20.61 -2.57 10.21
N THR A 94 20.12 -1.38 10.46
CA THR A 94 19.51 -0.48 9.48
C THR A 94 19.98 0.94 9.77
N GLU A 95 20.12 1.77 8.74
CA GLU A 95 20.59 3.14 8.89
C GLU A 95 19.48 4.03 9.45
N PHE A 96 19.84 5.06 10.21
CA PHE A 96 18.89 6.14 10.52
C PHE A 96 18.65 6.96 9.26
N GLU A 97 17.45 7.54 9.14
CA GLU A 97 17.17 8.51 8.06
C GLU A 97 18.13 9.70 8.17
N PHE A 98 18.39 10.19 9.39
CA PHE A 98 19.46 11.15 9.64
C PHE A 98 20.82 10.45 9.69
N GLY A 99 21.48 10.35 8.53
CA GLY A 99 22.68 9.51 8.33
C GLY A 99 23.87 9.77 9.26
N ASP A 100 24.03 10.98 9.83
CA ASP A 100 25.10 11.29 10.80
C ASP A 100 24.95 10.54 12.14
N TRP A 101 23.76 9.98 12.39
CA TRP A 101 23.53 9.08 13.53
C TRP A 101 24.02 7.65 13.30
N GLY A 102 24.33 7.27 12.05
CA GLY A 102 24.82 5.95 11.69
C GLY A 102 23.69 4.91 11.59
N SER A 103 23.75 3.86 12.42
CA SER A 103 22.79 2.74 12.35
C SER A 103 22.27 2.29 13.71
N TYR A 104 21.13 1.60 13.70
CA TYR A 104 20.54 0.92 14.85
C TYR A 104 20.05 -0.47 14.47
N GLN A 105 19.62 -1.26 15.46
CA GLN A 105 19.13 -2.60 15.24
C GLN A 105 17.61 -2.67 15.20
N VAL A 106 17.11 -3.36 14.19
CA VAL A 106 15.71 -3.75 14.04
C VAL A 106 15.58 -5.26 14.05
N ILE A 107 14.42 -5.74 14.46
CA ILE A 107 14.08 -7.17 14.42
C ILE A 107 12.67 -7.31 13.85
N GLY A 108 12.50 -8.22 12.90
CA GLY A 108 11.18 -8.62 12.42
C GLY A 108 10.58 -9.61 13.41
N PHE A 109 9.36 -9.39 13.88
CA PHE A 109 8.66 -10.34 14.73
C PHE A 109 7.25 -10.54 14.20
N MET A 110 6.99 -11.75 13.68
CA MET A 110 5.71 -12.11 13.04
C MET A 110 5.34 -11.15 11.90
N ALA A 111 6.30 -10.82 11.03
CA ALA A 111 6.14 -9.89 9.90
C ALA A 111 5.94 -8.40 10.27
N GLU A 112 6.13 -8.02 11.54
CA GLU A 112 6.16 -6.62 11.96
C GLU A 112 7.57 -6.19 12.40
N ARG A 113 7.93 -4.92 12.18
CA ARG A 113 9.25 -4.36 12.50
C ARG A 113 9.25 -3.78 13.92
N TYR A 114 10.23 -4.18 14.72
CA TYR A 114 10.47 -3.69 16.07
C TYR A 114 11.90 -3.18 16.24
N PHE A 115 12.08 -2.24 17.17
CA PHE A 115 13.38 -1.82 17.65
C PHE A 115 14.03 -2.95 18.46
N ALA A 116 15.31 -3.22 18.20
CA ALA A 116 16.05 -4.29 18.86
C ALA A 116 17.21 -3.78 19.72
N GLY A 117 17.77 -2.61 19.39
CA GLY A 117 18.91 -2.07 20.14
C GLY A 117 19.70 -1.01 19.41
N TYR A 118 20.69 -0.45 20.13
CA TYR A 118 21.70 0.46 19.61
C TYR A 118 23.06 -0.21 19.62
N THR A 119 23.90 0.11 18.65
CA THR A 119 25.28 -0.39 18.60
C THR A 119 26.29 0.74 18.64
N LYS A 120 27.58 0.40 18.54
CA LYS A 120 28.65 1.40 18.44
C LYS A 120 28.55 2.28 17.19
N ASN A 121 27.70 1.92 16.23
CA ASN A 121 27.44 2.72 15.05
C ASN A 121 26.41 3.83 15.33
N SER A 122 25.66 3.76 16.42
CA SER A 122 24.72 4.81 16.84
C SER A 122 25.51 5.94 17.51
N SER A 123 25.69 7.07 16.82
CA SER A 123 26.67 8.10 17.22
C SER A 123 26.34 8.78 18.55
N PHE A 124 25.06 8.86 18.90
CA PHE A 124 24.57 9.47 20.15
C PHE A 124 24.56 8.51 21.35
N VAL A 125 24.99 7.25 21.19
CA VAL A 125 25.00 6.23 22.25
C VAL A 125 26.43 5.88 22.67
N LYS A 126 26.66 5.69 23.97
CA LYS A 126 27.99 5.36 24.52
C LYS A 126 28.28 3.86 24.60
N ASP A 127 27.27 3.08 24.94
CA ASP A 127 27.37 1.63 25.17
C ASP A 127 26.36 0.91 24.26
N GLU A 128 26.65 -0.34 23.87
CA GLU A 128 25.69 -1.14 23.11
C GLU A 128 24.48 -1.48 24.00
N ILE A 129 23.28 -1.31 23.44
CA ILE A 129 22.00 -1.53 24.13
C ILE A 129 21.24 -2.58 23.35
N SER A 130 20.73 -3.61 24.02
CA SER A 130 19.83 -4.60 23.42
C SER A 130 18.59 -4.71 24.27
N VAL A 131 17.44 -4.32 23.72
CA VAL A 131 16.16 -4.46 24.43
C VAL A 131 15.62 -5.89 24.34
N ILE A 132 16.02 -6.62 23.29
CA ILE A 132 15.67 -8.02 23.08
C ILE A 132 16.30 -8.96 24.11
N SER A 133 17.45 -8.61 24.70
CA SER A 133 18.05 -9.44 25.76
C SER A 133 17.16 -9.55 26.99
N GLU A 134 16.32 -8.55 27.23
CA GLU A 134 15.29 -8.54 28.29
C GLU A 134 13.90 -8.91 27.75
N GLY A 135 13.81 -9.39 26.51
CA GLY A 135 12.56 -9.84 25.90
C GLY A 135 11.59 -8.70 25.58
N GLN A 136 12.09 -7.54 25.15
CA GLN A 136 11.25 -6.39 24.84
C GLN A 136 11.21 -6.09 23.36
N LEU A 137 10.00 -5.90 22.83
CA LEU A 137 9.75 -5.50 21.46
C LEU A 137 9.01 -4.16 21.48
N SER A 138 9.74 -3.06 21.22
CA SER A 138 9.18 -1.71 21.11
C SER A 138 9.09 -1.28 19.66
N LYS A 139 8.08 -0.47 19.31
CA LYS A 139 7.94 0.04 17.94
C LYS A 139 8.90 1.21 17.69
N ILE A 140 9.35 1.36 16.45
CA ILE A 140 9.90 2.62 15.97
C ILE A 140 8.70 3.51 15.60
N LEU A 141 8.63 4.69 16.19
CA LEU A 141 7.52 5.64 15.98
C LEU A 141 7.89 6.72 14.98
N ILE A 142 9.12 7.25 15.08
CA ILE A 142 9.64 8.29 14.21
C ILE A 142 11.09 7.94 13.84
N ASP A 143 11.40 8.02 12.56
CA ASP A 143 12.75 7.98 11.99
C ASP A 143 12.66 8.82 10.71
N ASN A 144 13.12 10.07 10.75
CA ASN A 144 13.17 10.97 9.59
C ASN A 144 14.24 12.05 9.78
N ASP A 145 14.63 12.67 8.67
CA ASP A 145 15.54 13.80 8.59
C ASP A 145 14.84 15.09 8.11
N ASP A 146 13.50 15.12 8.17
CA ASP A 146 12.71 16.28 7.75
C ASP A 146 13.09 17.54 8.53
N LYS A 147 13.42 18.60 7.80
CA LYS A 147 13.74 19.90 8.39
C LYS A 147 12.50 20.60 8.93
N LYS A 148 12.48 20.89 10.23
CA LYS A 148 11.43 21.66 10.90
C LYS A 148 11.97 22.91 11.58
N SER A 149 11.20 24.00 11.52
CA SER A 149 11.49 25.25 12.22
C SER A 149 10.63 25.34 13.48
N LEU A 150 11.27 25.52 14.63
CA LEU A 150 10.62 25.73 15.92
C LEU A 150 10.96 27.13 16.43
N TYR A 151 10.05 27.76 17.16
CA TYR A 151 10.20 29.13 17.66
C TYR A 151 10.10 29.15 19.18
N THR A 152 10.59 30.22 19.81
CA THR A 152 10.47 30.36 21.27
C THR A 152 9.01 30.28 21.71
N GLY A 153 8.71 29.39 22.65
CA GLY A 153 7.38 29.06 23.14
C GLY A 153 6.66 27.97 22.36
N SER A 154 7.16 27.54 21.19
CA SER A 154 6.56 26.45 20.41
C SER A 154 7.09 25.08 20.84
N SER A 155 6.42 24.03 20.35
CA SER A 155 6.69 22.64 20.70
C SER A 155 6.88 21.78 19.45
N LEU A 156 7.88 20.89 19.48
CA LEU A 156 7.91 19.73 18.59
C LEU A 156 7.02 18.65 19.19
N ILE A 157 5.89 18.37 18.55
CA ILE A 157 5.00 17.28 18.96
C ILE A 157 5.60 15.96 18.51
N LEU A 158 5.68 15.03 19.46
CA LEU A 158 6.17 13.66 19.29
C LEU A 158 5.01 12.70 19.55
N GLU A 159 5.21 11.42 19.27
CA GLU A 159 4.19 10.39 19.50
C GLU A 159 4.05 10.08 21.00
N GLU A 160 2.98 9.40 21.40
CA GLU A 160 2.75 8.90 22.78
C GLU A 160 2.76 9.99 23.88
N GLY A 161 2.21 11.17 23.55
CA GLY A 161 2.02 12.27 24.50
C GLY A 161 3.30 13.04 24.83
N TYR A 162 4.38 12.79 24.11
CA TYR A 162 5.64 13.51 24.25
C TYR A 162 5.63 14.84 23.47
N SER A 163 6.26 15.87 24.03
CA SER A 163 6.52 17.12 23.31
C SER A 163 7.81 17.78 23.78
N LEU A 164 8.67 18.17 22.84
CA LEU A 164 9.89 18.92 23.13
C LEU A 164 9.65 20.42 22.93
N ASN A 165 9.58 21.16 24.03
CA ASN A 165 9.27 22.59 24.07
C ASN A 165 10.54 23.42 23.91
N ILE A 166 10.51 24.41 23.01
CA ILE A 166 11.57 25.43 22.89
C ILE A 166 11.25 26.55 23.87
N VAL A 167 11.87 26.53 25.05
CA VAL A 167 11.50 27.45 26.13
C VAL A 167 12.06 28.85 25.90
N GLU A 168 13.37 28.95 25.61
CA GLU A 168 14.04 30.22 25.39
C GLU A 168 15.34 30.03 24.61
N VAL A 169 15.69 30.99 23.75
CA VAL A 169 17.02 31.07 23.10
C VAL A 169 17.82 32.16 23.80
N ASP A 170 19.09 31.88 24.07
CA ASP A 170 19.97 32.83 24.74
C ASP A 170 20.20 34.10 23.90
N VAL A 171 20.62 35.18 24.56
CA VAL A 171 20.80 36.50 23.91
C VAL A 171 21.88 36.46 22.82
N SER A 172 22.82 35.51 22.90
CA SER A 172 23.87 35.28 21.90
C SER A 172 23.33 34.61 20.63
N GLY A 173 22.26 33.83 20.74
CA GLY A 173 21.81 32.88 19.72
C GLY A 173 22.65 31.61 19.63
N ASP A 174 23.47 31.32 20.65
CA ASP A 174 24.40 30.18 20.67
C ASP A 174 23.81 28.97 21.40
N THR A 175 22.83 29.18 22.28
CA THR A 175 22.25 28.12 23.13
C THR A 175 20.73 28.25 23.22
N VAL A 176 20.02 27.12 23.19
CA VAL A 176 18.58 27.03 23.44
C VAL A 176 18.32 26.22 24.72
N TRP A 177 17.37 26.68 25.53
CA TRP A 177 16.76 25.91 26.60
C TRP A 177 15.55 25.14 26.07
N VAL A 178 15.61 23.81 26.16
CA VAL A 178 14.51 22.93 25.80
C VAL A 178 13.96 22.20 27.01
N GLN A 179 12.70 21.80 26.93
CA GLN A 179 12.01 21.07 27.98
C GLN A 179 11.16 19.96 27.38
N LEU A 180 11.42 18.72 27.76
CA LEU A 180 10.62 17.58 27.35
C LEU A 180 9.48 17.37 28.34
N GLU A 181 8.27 17.29 27.79
CA GLU A 181 7.06 16.97 28.54
C GLU A 181 6.49 15.63 28.07
N LYS A 182 5.90 14.88 29.00
CA LYS A 182 4.99 13.76 28.73
C LYS A 182 3.65 14.02 29.40
N ASP A 183 2.57 14.00 28.64
CA ASP A 183 1.20 14.28 29.09
C ASP A 183 1.10 15.63 29.83
N GLY A 184 1.87 16.62 29.35
CA GLY A 184 1.95 17.97 29.91
C GLY A 184 2.69 18.07 31.25
N ASN A 185 3.40 17.02 31.67
CA ASN A 185 4.32 17.04 32.80
C ASN A 185 5.77 17.09 32.31
N VAL A 186 6.55 18.00 32.87
CA VAL A 186 7.99 18.10 32.60
C VAL A 186 8.70 16.87 33.14
N ILE A 187 9.40 16.16 32.27
CA ILE A 187 10.18 14.96 32.61
C ILE A 187 11.68 15.15 32.43
N ASP A 188 12.11 16.07 31.57
CA ASP A 188 13.51 16.40 31.34
C ASP A 188 13.69 17.83 30.81
N ASP A 189 14.87 18.41 30.98
CA ASP A 189 15.23 19.73 30.46
C ASP A 189 16.73 19.85 30.13
N GLY A 190 17.07 20.68 29.16
CA GLY A 190 18.44 20.76 28.67
C GLY A 190 18.79 22.08 27.98
N PHE A 191 20.09 22.40 27.97
CA PHE A 191 20.64 23.52 27.23
C PHE A 191 21.51 22.98 26.09
N LEU A 192 21.15 23.31 24.85
CA LEU A 192 21.80 22.76 23.65
C LEU A 192 22.35 23.88 22.79
N SER A 193 23.46 23.60 22.11
CA SER A 193 24.02 24.49 21.09
C SER A 193 23.58 24.04 19.70
N SER A 194 23.85 24.85 18.68
CA SER A 194 23.69 24.41 17.29
C SER A 194 24.58 23.20 17.02
N ASP A 195 24.15 22.33 16.09
CA ASP A 195 24.84 21.12 15.67
C ASP A 195 25.06 20.12 16.83
N THR A 196 24.05 19.97 17.69
CA THR A 196 24.06 19.00 18.80
C THR A 196 22.74 18.26 18.91
N ASP A 197 22.79 17.05 19.48
CA ASP A 197 21.62 16.20 19.68
C ASP A 197 21.04 16.36 21.08
N TYR A 198 19.72 16.56 21.16
CA TYR A 198 18.97 16.30 22.38
C TYR A 198 18.64 14.81 22.44
N VAL A 199 19.04 14.15 23.53
CA VAL A 199 18.80 12.71 23.74
C VAL A 199 18.16 12.51 25.09
N TYR A 200 16.94 11.97 25.09
CA TYR A 200 16.25 11.56 26.30
C TYR A 200 16.44 10.06 26.52
N GLU A 201 17.13 9.71 27.61
CA GLU A 201 17.35 8.33 28.04
C GLU A 201 16.42 7.98 29.21
N THR A 202 15.74 6.84 29.13
CA THR A 202 14.89 6.34 30.22
C THR A 202 15.08 4.84 30.44
N GLU A 203 14.57 4.33 31.55
CA GLU A 203 14.38 2.89 31.75
C GLU A 203 13.25 2.42 30.83
N LEU A 204 13.52 1.39 30.03
CA LEU A 204 12.52 0.71 29.20
C LEU A 204 12.41 -0.72 29.73
N GLY A 205 11.34 -0.99 30.49
CA GLY A 205 11.16 -2.19 31.30
C GLY A 205 12.39 -2.58 32.14
N GLY A 206 13.15 -3.60 31.75
CA GLY A 206 14.35 -4.04 32.47
C GLY A 206 15.68 -3.44 32.01
N VAL A 207 15.67 -2.59 30.98
CA VAL A 207 16.88 -2.01 30.39
C VAL A 207 17.01 -0.54 30.79
N ASP A 208 18.09 -0.22 31.50
CA ASP A 208 18.40 1.14 31.93
C ASP A 208 18.97 2.00 30.78
N LYS A 209 18.67 3.30 30.81
CA LYS A 209 19.27 4.34 29.94
C LYS A 209 19.14 4.04 28.46
N VAL A 210 17.95 3.61 28.02
CA VAL A 210 17.64 3.47 26.61
C VAL A 210 17.34 4.88 26.05
N PRO A 211 18.10 5.37 25.05
CA PRO A 211 17.69 6.54 24.28
C PRO A 211 16.31 6.28 23.65
N LEU A 212 15.30 6.98 24.15
CA LEU A 212 13.93 6.84 23.68
C LEU A 212 13.61 7.86 22.58
N ILE A 213 14.16 9.07 22.74
CA ILE A 213 13.98 10.20 21.82
C ILE A 213 15.36 10.80 21.53
N ALA A 214 15.67 11.01 20.25
CA ALA A 214 16.80 11.79 19.77
C ALA A 214 16.31 12.87 18.79
N VAL A 215 16.78 14.11 18.96
CA VAL A 215 16.44 15.25 18.09
C VAL A 215 17.71 16.03 17.77
N HIS A 216 18.07 16.13 16.49
CA HIS A 216 19.24 16.87 16.05
C HIS A 216 18.89 18.35 15.84
N LEU A 217 19.60 19.25 16.53
CA LEU A 217 19.43 20.70 16.38
C LEU A 217 20.42 21.22 15.35
N ALA A 218 20.04 21.19 14.07
CA ALA A 218 20.89 21.64 12.97
C ALA A 218 21.38 23.09 13.14
N GLN A 219 20.49 24.01 13.56
CA GLN A 219 20.86 25.43 13.67
C GLN A 219 19.98 26.19 14.67
N ILE A 220 20.59 27.10 15.43
CA ILE A 220 19.90 28.10 16.24
C ILE A 220 20.05 29.47 15.57
N PHE A 221 18.96 30.22 15.51
CA PHE A 221 18.91 31.57 14.96
C PHE A 221 18.32 32.52 16.01
N SER A 222 19.04 33.59 16.31
CA SER A 222 18.52 34.70 17.09
C SER A 222 18.36 35.96 16.22
N GLY A 223 17.11 36.36 16.02
CA GLY A 223 16.73 37.57 15.31
C GLY A 223 16.35 38.71 16.27
N THR A 224 16.12 39.90 15.71
CA THR A 224 15.67 41.06 16.51
C THR A 224 14.22 40.96 16.97
N GLU A 225 13.42 40.13 16.30
CA GLU A 225 11.98 39.98 16.54
C GLU A 225 11.61 38.54 16.91
N THR A 226 12.26 37.55 16.28
CA THR A 226 12.00 36.13 16.50
C THR A 226 13.30 35.35 16.66
N ASN A 227 13.28 34.36 17.55
CA ASN A 227 14.31 33.33 17.63
C ASN A 227 13.73 32.04 17.07
N ALA A 228 14.54 31.30 16.31
CA ALA A 228 14.16 30.04 15.69
C ALA A 228 15.23 28.97 15.95
N VAL A 229 14.78 27.73 16.00
CA VAL A 229 15.59 26.52 16.13
C VAL A 229 15.19 25.60 15.00
N PHE A 230 16.15 25.26 14.15
CA PHE A 230 15.96 24.32 13.06
C PHE A 230 16.38 22.94 13.54
N VAL A 231 15.46 21.98 13.45
CA VAL A 231 15.71 20.57 13.70
C VAL A 231 15.70 19.82 12.38
N GLU A 232 16.57 18.84 12.23
CA GLU A 232 16.76 18.06 10.99
C GLU A 232 17.31 16.70 11.43
N GLY A 233 16.41 15.74 11.65
CA GLY A 233 16.72 14.49 12.35
C GLY A 233 15.89 14.31 13.60
N ILE A 234 14.92 13.39 13.55
CA ILE A 234 14.08 12.98 14.68
C ILE A 234 14.01 11.46 14.71
N PHE A 235 14.40 10.88 15.84
CA PHE A 235 14.22 9.46 16.12
C PHE A 235 13.44 9.28 17.41
N GLN A 236 12.40 8.44 17.38
CA GLN A 236 11.62 8.07 18.56
C GLN A 236 11.25 6.60 18.50
N ILE A 237 11.47 5.91 19.61
CA ILE A 237 10.91 4.57 19.86
C ILE A 237 9.78 4.68 20.88
N SER A 238 8.85 3.74 20.80
CA SER A 238 7.71 3.62 21.72
C SER A 238 8.19 3.25 23.11
N ASP A 239 7.63 3.94 24.12
CA ASP A 239 7.84 3.55 25.52
C ASP A 239 6.81 2.51 25.99
N GLU A 240 5.85 2.18 25.13
CA GLU A 240 5.08 0.94 25.18
C GLU A 240 5.82 -0.20 24.47
N TYR A 241 5.79 -1.39 25.07
CA TYR A 241 6.50 -2.54 24.53
C TYR A 241 5.76 -3.85 24.77
N VAL A 242 5.97 -4.79 23.87
CA VAL A 242 5.53 -6.18 24.05
C VAL A 242 6.62 -6.92 24.81
N GLN A 243 6.30 -7.32 26.04
CA GLN A 243 7.15 -8.23 26.81
C GLN A 243 6.97 -9.66 26.31
N ILE A 244 8.08 -10.35 26.07
CA ILE A 244 8.12 -11.76 25.68
C ILE A 244 9.05 -12.57 26.59
N GLU A 245 8.63 -13.80 26.87
CA GLU A 245 9.35 -14.76 27.70
C GLU A 245 9.34 -16.16 27.08
N ASN A 246 10.28 -17.01 27.52
CA ASN A 246 10.30 -18.40 27.12
C ASN A 246 9.03 -19.13 27.60
N GLY A 247 8.32 -19.75 26.67
CA GLY A 247 7.04 -20.40 26.91
C GLY A 247 5.81 -19.56 26.52
N ASP A 248 5.99 -18.29 26.18
CA ASP A 248 4.92 -17.46 25.63
C ASP A 248 4.43 -18.00 24.29
N ARG A 249 3.15 -17.78 24.00
CA ARG A 249 2.46 -18.39 22.88
C ARG A 249 1.87 -17.35 21.96
N PHE A 250 2.10 -17.56 20.67
CA PHE A 250 1.55 -16.77 19.58
C PHE A 250 0.94 -17.73 18.56
N GLY A 251 -0.39 -17.79 18.54
CA GLY A 251 -1.11 -18.78 17.73
C GLY A 251 -0.70 -20.22 18.07
N LYS A 252 -0.14 -20.91 17.08
CA LYS A 252 0.33 -22.30 17.18
C LYS A 252 1.79 -22.43 17.63
N MET A 253 2.49 -21.30 17.75
CA MET A 253 3.92 -21.23 18.04
C MET A 253 4.15 -20.89 19.51
N GLU A 254 5.22 -21.45 20.10
CA GLU A 254 5.66 -21.21 21.47
C GLU A 254 7.13 -20.75 21.44
N ILE A 255 7.45 -19.69 22.18
CA ILE A 255 8.83 -19.19 22.31
C ILE A 255 9.66 -20.25 23.03
N SER A 256 10.73 -20.69 22.38
CA SER A 256 11.66 -21.70 22.88
C SER A 256 12.98 -21.12 23.39
N SER A 257 13.40 -19.96 22.86
CA SER A 257 14.54 -19.19 23.38
C SER A 257 14.43 -17.71 23.00
N THR A 258 14.86 -16.86 23.93
CA THR A 258 15.13 -15.42 23.73
C THR A 258 16.57 -15.13 24.15
N SER A 259 17.26 -14.29 23.39
CA SER A 259 18.59 -13.76 23.72
C SER A 259 18.85 -12.48 22.92
N SER A 260 19.96 -11.80 23.22
CA SER A 260 20.44 -10.67 22.40
C SER A 260 20.73 -11.05 20.93
N SER A 261 20.84 -12.34 20.61
CA SER A 261 21.05 -12.81 19.23
C SER A 261 19.75 -13.12 18.49
N GLY A 262 18.59 -13.08 19.16
CA GLY A 262 17.31 -13.33 18.51
C GLY A 262 16.30 -14.12 19.33
N ILE A 263 15.20 -14.45 18.66
CA ILE A 263 14.06 -15.20 19.20
C ILE A 263 13.88 -16.46 18.36
N THR A 264 13.63 -17.59 19.01
CA THR A 264 13.28 -18.85 18.33
C THR A 264 11.96 -19.39 18.86
N MET A 265 11.05 -19.71 17.95
CA MET A 265 9.73 -20.26 18.24
C MET A 265 9.55 -21.61 17.57
N LYS A 266 8.79 -22.49 18.21
CA LYS A 266 8.44 -23.81 17.65
C LYS A 266 6.97 -24.12 17.85
N ASN A 267 6.38 -24.86 16.91
CA ASN A 267 5.02 -25.34 17.11
C ASN A 267 4.95 -26.36 18.25
N ARG A 268 4.13 -26.07 19.25
CA ARG A 268 4.02 -26.90 20.47
C ARG A 268 3.35 -28.24 20.22
N ASP A 269 2.35 -28.23 19.34
CA ASP A 269 1.51 -29.37 18.96
C ASP A 269 1.58 -29.59 17.45
N SER A 270 1.16 -30.76 16.98
CA SER A 270 1.12 -31.05 15.54
C SER A 270 0.16 -30.10 14.81
N ILE A 271 0.59 -29.58 13.66
CA ILE A 271 -0.25 -28.76 12.78
C ILE A 271 -0.77 -29.66 11.66
N THR A 272 -2.09 -29.75 11.49
CA THR A 272 -2.71 -30.50 10.40
C THR A 272 -2.86 -29.60 9.17
N LEU A 273 -2.30 -30.03 8.04
CA LEU A 273 -2.38 -29.38 6.73
C LEU A 273 -3.61 -29.91 5.98
N SER A 274 -4.79 -29.57 6.50
CA SER A 274 -6.09 -29.96 5.92
C SER A 274 -6.26 -29.34 4.54
N LYS A 275 -6.83 -30.11 3.61
CA LYS A 275 -7.14 -29.67 2.25
C LYS A 275 -8.06 -28.44 2.24
N GLY A 276 -7.80 -27.49 1.35
CA GLY A 276 -8.61 -26.28 1.13
C GLY A 276 -8.62 -25.29 2.29
N ASN A 277 -7.80 -25.50 3.33
CA ASN A 277 -7.82 -24.67 4.52
C ASN A 277 -6.71 -23.64 4.50
N THR A 278 -7.05 -22.44 4.96
CA THR A 278 -6.08 -21.50 5.52
C THR A 278 -5.85 -21.82 7.00
N ILE A 279 -4.58 -21.84 7.39
CA ILE A 279 -4.12 -22.27 8.71
C ILE A 279 -3.34 -21.12 9.33
N GLU A 280 -3.95 -20.43 10.28
CA GLU A 280 -3.26 -19.44 11.09
C GLU A 280 -2.10 -20.06 11.87
N ILE A 281 -0.92 -19.46 11.78
CA ILE A 281 0.29 -19.92 12.46
C ILE A 281 0.61 -19.02 13.64
N MET A 282 0.84 -17.73 13.41
CA MET A 282 1.13 -16.71 14.43
C MET A 282 0.97 -15.30 13.82
N GLY A 283 0.55 -14.32 14.62
CA GLY A 283 0.40 -12.94 14.13
C GLY A 283 -0.44 -12.87 12.84
N ILE A 284 0.12 -12.26 11.79
CA ILE A 284 -0.48 -12.21 10.44
C ILE A 284 -0.03 -13.36 9.51
N LEU A 285 0.81 -14.27 9.99
CA LEU A 285 1.37 -15.36 9.20
C LEU A 285 0.45 -16.58 9.21
N SER A 286 0.07 -17.01 8.01
CA SER A 286 -0.82 -18.15 7.76
C SER A 286 -0.25 -19.05 6.67
N PHE A 287 -0.65 -20.33 6.67
CA PHE A 287 -0.45 -21.23 5.53
C PHE A 287 -1.76 -21.41 4.76
N ILE A 288 -1.74 -21.25 3.45
CA ILE A 288 -2.79 -21.76 2.57
C ILE A 288 -2.43 -23.18 2.12
N VAL A 289 -3.39 -24.10 2.11
CA VAL A 289 -3.19 -25.51 1.72
C VAL A 289 -4.13 -25.87 0.57
N ALA A 290 -3.59 -26.46 -0.49
CA ALA A 290 -4.36 -26.91 -1.64
C ALA A 290 -5.48 -27.90 -1.25
N ASP A 291 -6.66 -27.75 -1.85
CA ASP A 291 -7.66 -28.81 -1.94
C ASP A 291 -7.31 -29.85 -3.03
N ALA A 292 -6.22 -30.57 -2.78
CA ALA A 292 -5.73 -31.62 -3.68
C ALA A 292 -5.39 -32.90 -2.94
N SER A 293 -5.23 -34.03 -3.64
CA SER A 293 -4.70 -35.27 -3.04
C SER A 293 -3.24 -35.12 -2.61
N GLU A 294 -2.49 -34.38 -3.41
CA GLU A 294 -1.08 -34.06 -3.23
C GLU A 294 -0.95 -32.88 -2.26
N LEU A 295 0.02 -32.93 -1.35
CA LEU A 295 0.27 -31.84 -0.43
C LEU A 295 0.98 -30.69 -1.16
N ARG A 296 0.29 -29.55 -1.25
CA ARG A 296 0.85 -28.24 -1.60
C ARG A 296 0.41 -27.22 -0.58
N PHE A 297 1.33 -26.39 -0.13
CA PHE A 297 1.02 -25.29 0.78
C PHE A 297 2.06 -24.18 0.69
N ALA A 298 1.70 -22.98 1.12
CA ALA A 298 2.58 -21.82 1.11
C ALA A 298 2.26 -20.87 2.27
N PRO A 299 3.26 -20.19 2.87
CA PRO A 299 2.99 -19.05 3.74
C PRO A 299 2.37 -17.92 2.92
N ILE A 300 1.41 -17.18 3.46
CA ILE A 300 0.76 -16.06 2.74
C ILE A 300 0.81 -14.80 3.58
N VAL A 301 0.90 -13.65 2.92
CA VAL A 301 0.64 -12.36 3.56
C VAL A 301 -0.87 -12.13 3.55
N GLU A 302 -1.46 -11.93 4.74
CA GLU A 302 -2.90 -11.68 4.87
C GLU A 302 -3.23 -10.26 4.41
N THR A 303 -3.71 -10.11 3.17
CA THR A 303 -4.08 -8.82 2.58
C THR A 303 -5.56 -8.46 2.76
N SER A 304 -6.36 -9.28 3.45
CA SER A 304 -7.80 -9.00 3.67
C SER A 304 -8.07 -7.87 4.67
N LYS A 305 -7.08 -7.53 5.49
CA LYS A 305 -7.16 -6.40 6.41
C LYS A 305 -6.89 -5.10 5.65
N PRO A 306 -7.44 -3.96 6.09
CA PRO A 306 -7.08 -2.68 5.50
C PRO A 306 -5.59 -2.37 5.62
N GLY A 307 -5.02 -1.83 4.55
CA GLY A 307 -3.62 -1.45 4.50
C GLY A 307 -3.05 -1.50 3.10
N ASN A 308 -1.79 -1.06 2.99
CA ASN A 308 -0.99 -1.20 1.78
C ASN A 308 -0.03 -2.37 1.99
N TYR A 309 -0.12 -3.37 1.13
CA TYR A 309 0.70 -4.56 1.18
C TYR A 309 1.58 -4.65 -0.05
N GLU A 310 2.84 -5.01 0.17
CA GLU A 310 3.77 -5.29 -0.92
C GLU A 310 3.99 -6.79 -1.05
N LEU A 311 3.51 -7.37 -2.15
CA LEU A 311 3.73 -8.76 -2.49
C LEU A 311 4.92 -8.86 -3.43
N ARG A 312 6.15 -8.89 -2.88
CA ARG A 312 7.38 -9.01 -3.68
C ARG A 312 7.67 -10.44 -4.15
N GLY A 313 8.49 -10.53 -5.19
CA GLY A 313 9.16 -11.76 -5.59
C GLY A 313 10.52 -11.95 -4.94
N THR A 314 11.13 -13.11 -5.20
CA THR A 314 12.45 -13.45 -4.68
C THR A 314 13.47 -12.46 -5.19
N VAL A 315 14.32 -11.99 -4.28
CA VAL A 315 15.32 -10.96 -4.58
C VAL A 315 16.33 -11.46 -5.62
N HIS A 316 16.68 -10.60 -6.57
CA HIS A 316 17.90 -10.74 -7.35
C HIS A 316 19.05 -10.11 -6.57
N ASP A 317 19.94 -10.93 -6.02
CA ASP A 317 21.15 -10.54 -5.30
C ASP A 317 22.25 -11.59 -5.49
N GLU A 318 23.40 -11.42 -4.81
CA GLU A 318 24.51 -12.38 -4.89
C GLU A 318 24.19 -13.76 -4.28
N VAL A 319 23.11 -13.88 -3.48
CA VAL A 319 22.73 -15.14 -2.80
C VAL A 319 21.83 -15.99 -3.69
N PHE A 320 20.84 -15.38 -4.35
CA PHE A 320 19.83 -16.09 -5.14
C PHE A 320 19.99 -15.94 -6.66
N ASP A 321 20.66 -14.89 -7.15
CA ASP A 321 20.83 -14.59 -8.58
C ASP A 321 19.54 -14.79 -9.40
N THR A 322 18.40 -14.37 -8.83
CA THR A 322 17.08 -14.65 -9.39
C THR A 322 16.93 -13.98 -10.74
N THR A 323 16.75 -14.76 -11.81
CA THR A 323 16.56 -14.25 -13.18
C THR A 323 15.20 -14.62 -13.76
N VAL A 324 14.43 -15.45 -13.06
CA VAL A 324 13.10 -15.92 -13.47
C VAL A 324 12.15 -15.79 -12.30
N TRP A 325 11.08 -15.02 -12.49
CA TRP A 325 9.98 -14.89 -11.56
C TRP A 325 8.74 -15.57 -12.12
N THR A 326 8.14 -16.42 -11.30
CA THR A 326 6.90 -17.16 -11.56
C THR A 326 6.06 -17.10 -10.28
N PRO A 327 4.79 -17.53 -10.28
CA PRO A 327 4.01 -17.51 -9.04
C PRO A 327 4.59 -18.36 -7.89
N PHE A 328 5.54 -19.27 -8.19
CA PHE A 328 6.27 -20.04 -7.19
C PHE A 328 7.27 -19.23 -6.36
N ASN A 329 7.76 -18.10 -6.88
CA ASN A 329 8.74 -17.24 -6.21
C ASN A 329 8.37 -15.75 -6.32
N PHE A 330 7.18 -15.43 -6.82
CA PHE A 330 6.62 -14.09 -6.87
C PHE A 330 5.14 -14.13 -6.51
N GLU A 331 4.84 -13.79 -5.26
CA GLU A 331 3.47 -13.88 -4.69
C GLU A 331 2.47 -12.95 -5.37
N GLY A 332 2.94 -11.87 -5.99
CA GLY A 332 2.09 -10.96 -6.76
C GLY A 332 1.48 -11.60 -8.01
N PHE A 333 2.08 -12.64 -8.60
CA PHE A 333 1.49 -13.29 -9.77
C PHE A 333 0.34 -14.23 -9.42
N TYR A 334 -0.60 -14.37 -10.36
CA TYR A 334 -1.74 -15.26 -10.21
C TYR A 334 -1.30 -16.72 -10.09
N TYR A 335 -1.82 -17.41 -9.08
CA TYR A 335 -1.65 -18.84 -8.88
C TYR A 335 -2.91 -19.48 -8.32
N ASN A 336 -3.39 -20.55 -8.95
CA ASN A 336 -4.36 -21.43 -8.33
C ASN A 336 -3.64 -22.63 -7.67
N ILE A 337 -3.67 -22.66 -6.33
CA ILE A 337 -2.99 -23.68 -5.53
C ILE A 337 -3.67 -25.06 -5.61
N ASP A 338 -4.98 -25.09 -5.84
CA ASP A 338 -5.78 -26.31 -5.84
C ASP A 338 -5.50 -27.16 -7.07
N GLU A 339 -5.42 -26.54 -8.26
CA GLU A 339 -5.01 -27.23 -9.49
C GLU A 339 -3.53 -27.12 -9.83
N ASN A 340 -2.74 -26.39 -9.03
CA ASN A 340 -1.32 -26.09 -9.32
C ASN A 340 -1.14 -25.34 -10.65
N VAL A 341 -1.96 -24.31 -10.88
CA VAL A 341 -2.00 -23.56 -12.14
C VAL A 341 -1.25 -22.24 -11.97
N SER A 342 -0.16 -22.12 -12.72
CA SER A 342 0.59 -20.88 -12.93
C SER A 342 0.58 -20.52 -14.41
N THR A 343 0.36 -19.25 -14.73
CA THR A 343 0.30 -18.80 -16.13
C THR A 343 1.41 -17.82 -16.49
N GLU A 344 1.87 -17.03 -15.52
CA GLU A 344 2.76 -15.88 -15.72
C GLU A 344 4.24 -16.22 -15.48
N SER A 345 5.11 -15.52 -16.20
CA SER A 345 6.55 -15.52 -15.96
C SER A 345 7.16 -14.17 -16.36
N LEU A 346 8.18 -13.73 -15.61
CA LEU A 346 9.02 -12.60 -15.93
C LEU A 346 10.47 -13.07 -15.91
N THR A 347 11.21 -12.87 -17.00
CA THR A 347 12.51 -13.51 -17.20
C THR A 347 13.54 -12.51 -17.73
N LEU A 348 14.70 -12.48 -17.09
CA LEU A 348 15.92 -11.91 -17.65
C LEU A 348 16.56 -12.94 -18.57
N THR A 349 16.48 -12.71 -19.87
CA THR A 349 16.97 -13.66 -20.88
C THR A 349 18.48 -13.63 -21.09
N LYS A 350 19.16 -12.65 -20.49
CA LYS A 350 20.60 -12.46 -20.50
C LYS A 350 21.04 -11.93 -19.14
N GLU A 351 22.28 -12.21 -18.79
CA GLU A 351 22.93 -11.54 -17.65
C GLU A 351 22.93 -10.03 -17.86
N ILE A 352 22.67 -9.30 -16.78
CA ILE A 352 22.72 -7.84 -16.75
C ILE A 352 24.15 -7.41 -16.39
N SER A 353 24.73 -6.49 -17.16
CA SER A 353 26.04 -5.90 -16.85
C SER A 353 25.86 -4.52 -16.22
N GLY A 354 26.15 -4.39 -14.93
CA GLY A 354 25.98 -3.12 -14.22
C GLY A 354 24.52 -2.90 -13.82
N ARG A 355 24.03 -1.67 -13.95
CA ARG A 355 22.71 -1.23 -13.48
C ARG A 355 21.75 -0.91 -14.62
N SER A 356 21.79 -1.70 -15.68
CA SER A 356 20.91 -1.51 -16.84
C SER A 356 20.45 -2.86 -17.37
N VAL A 357 19.16 -2.96 -17.66
CA VAL A 357 18.59 -4.06 -18.44
C VAL A 357 18.48 -3.58 -19.88
N ASP A 358 19.20 -4.20 -20.80
CA ASP A 358 19.16 -3.81 -22.22
C ASP A 358 17.77 -4.04 -22.83
N ASN A 359 17.50 -3.37 -23.96
CA ASN A 359 16.30 -3.59 -24.77
C ASN A 359 16.10 -5.10 -25.07
N GLU A 360 14.86 -5.55 -25.00
CA GLU A 360 14.39 -6.91 -25.22
C GLU A 360 14.92 -7.99 -24.27
N VAL A 361 15.66 -7.63 -23.21
CA VAL A 361 16.24 -8.61 -22.27
C VAL A 361 15.24 -9.08 -21.24
N LEU A 362 14.38 -8.19 -20.73
CA LEU A 362 13.31 -8.52 -19.79
C LEU A 362 12.08 -8.95 -20.57
N VAL A 363 11.64 -10.17 -20.32
CA VAL A 363 10.58 -10.82 -21.08
C VAL A 363 9.50 -11.27 -20.13
N TYR A 364 8.30 -10.73 -20.30
CA TYR A 364 7.10 -11.24 -19.65
C TYR A 364 6.38 -12.20 -20.59
N SER A 365 5.88 -13.33 -20.07
CA SER A 365 5.10 -14.30 -20.85
C SER A 365 3.95 -14.85 -20.01
N THR A 366 2.78 -14.96 -20.61
CA THR A 366 1.62 -15.62 -19.99
C THR A 366 0.90 -16.53 -20.98
N SER A 367 0.40 -17.67 -20.51
CA SER A 367 -0.31 -18.66 -21.33
C SER A 367 -1.57 -19.17 -20.63
N PRO A 368 -2.68 -19.40 -21.37
CA PRO A 368 -3.91 -19.93 -20.80
C PRO A 368 -3.71 -21.31 -20.16
N ALA A 369 -4.40 -21.55 -19.05
CA ALA A 369 -4.41 -22.83 -18.35
C ALA A 369 -5.81 -23.15 -17.83
N LEU A 370 -6.14 -24.44 -17.71
CA LEU A 370 -7.44 -24.90 -17.25
C LEU A 370 -7.55 -24.85 -15.72
N VAL A 371 -8.65 -24.30 -15.24
CA VAL A 371 -9.12 -24.40 -13.84
C VAL A 371 -10.53 -24.97 -13.82
N LYS A 372 -10.95 -25.57 -12.71
CA LYS A 372 -12.31 -26.08 -12.57
C LYS A 372 -13.27 -24.94 -12.20
N PHE A 373 -14.53 -25.12 -12.55
CA PHE A 373 -15.59 -24.35 -11.91
C PHE A 373 -15.77 -24.82 -10.48
N GLU A 374 -16.20 -23.92 -9.59
CA GLU A 374 -16.62 -24.30 -8.24
C GLU A 374 -17.81 -25.29 -8.30
N HIS A 375 -18.73 -25.09 -9.24
CA HIS A 375 -19.79 -26.06 -9.52
C HIS A 375 -19.25 -27.27 -10.31
N GLU A 376 -19.12 -28.43 -9.65
CA GLU A 376 -18.52 -29.66 -10.20
C GLU A 376 -19.13 -30.13 -11.55
N GLY A 377 -20.40 -29.80 -11.82
CA GLY A 377 -21.13 -30.23 -13.03
C GLY A 377 -20.70 -29.54 -14.33
N TRP A 378 -19.98 -28.42 -14.26
CA TRP A 378 -19.67 -27.58 -15.43
C TRP A 378 -18.32 -27.87 -16.09
N GLY A 379 -17.46 -28.65 -15.44
CA GLY A 379 -16.15 -29.01 -15.99
C GLY A 379 -15.07 -27.97 -15.66
N SER A 380 -14.47 -27.37 -16.69
CA SER A 380 -13.32 -26.44 -16.54
C SER A 380 -13.39 -25.31 -17.55
N TYR A 381 -12.72 -24.21 -17.24
CA TYR A 381 -12.52 -23.08 -18.15
C TYR A 381 -11.05 -22.66 -18.15
N GLU A 382 -10.64 -21.92 -19.18
CA GLU A 382 -9.28 -21.41 -19.32
C GLU A 382 -9.16 -20.04 -18.66
N VAL A 383 -8.12 -19.88 -17.84
CA VAL A 383 -7.71 -18.62 -17.22
C VAL A 383 -6.31 -18.23 -17.68
N VAL A 384 -6.03 -16.95 -17.63
CA VAL A 384 -4.71 -16.38 -17.87
C VAL A 384 -4.46 -15.27 -16.86
N GLY A 385 -3.31 -15.31 -16.18
CA GLY A 385 -2.81 -14.17 -15.42
C GLY A 385 -2.28 -13.12 -16.40
N PHE A 386 -2.68 -11.87 -16.24
CA PHE A 386 -2.16 -10.76 -17.04
C PHE A 386 -1.83 -9.57 -16.14
N MET A 387 -0.54 -9.29 -15.98
CA MET A 387 -0.02 -8.22 -15.13
C MET A 387 -0.51 -8.36 -13.68
N ALA A 388 -0.37 -9.57 -13.11
CA ALA A 388 -0.77 -9.93 -11.75
C ALA A 388 -2.29 -10.01 -11.48
N GLU A 389 -3.14 -9.97 -12.52
CA GLU A 389 -4.59 -10.16 -12.37
C GLU A 389 -5.11 -11.38 -13.12
N LYS A 390 -6.14 -12.05 -12.57
CA LYS A 390 -6.79 -13.21 -13.18
C LYS A 390 -7.79 -12.77 -14.26
N TYR A 391 -7.63 -13.30 -15.47
CA TYR A 391 -8.57 -13.12 -16.59
C TYR A 391 -9.08 -14.47 -17.11
N PHE A 392 -10.28 -14.43 -17.67
CA PHE A 392 -10.86 -15.49 -18.49
C PHE A 392 -10.20 -15.50 -19.87
N ALA A 393 -9.83 -16.69 -20.35
CA ALA A 393 -9.19 -16.89 -21.65
C ALA A 393 -10.02 -17.74 -22.63
N GLY A 394 -10.94 -18.57 -22.12
CA GLY A 394 -11.73 -19.45 -22.99
C GLY A 394 -12.42 -20.62 -22.28
N TYR A 395 -13.07 -21.45 -23.09
CA TYR A 395 -13.68 -22.72 -22.68
C TYR A 395 -13.16 -23.86 -23.56
N PRO A 396 -12.85 -25.04 -22.99
CA PRO A 396 -12.64 -26.24 -23.78
C PRO A 396 -13.95 -26.75 -24.39
N ASP A 397 -13.85 -27.66 -25.37
CA ASP A 397 -15.01 -28.30 -26.00
C ASP A 397 -15.92 -29.00 -24.96
N ASN A 398 -17.24 -28.90 -25.11
CA ASN A 398 -18.27 -29.53 -24.25
C ASN A 398 -18.40 -28.93 -22.84
N THR A 399 -17.91 -27.72 -22.63
CA THR A 399 -18.10 -26.95 -21.39
C THR A 399 -19.43 -26.22 -21.42
N LEU A 400 -20.16 -26.18 -20.29
CA LEU A 400 -21.48 -25.53 -20.20
C LEU A 400 -22.44 -25.96 -21.33
N GLY A 401 -22.39 -27.23 -21.75
CA GLY A 401 -23.23 -27.73 -22.84
C GLY A 401 -22.88 -27.22 -24.25
N ASN A 402 -21.83 -26.40 -24.41
CA ASN A 402 -21.39 -25.90 -25.71
C ASN A 402 -20.51 -26.94 -26.44
N SER A 403 -20.91 -27.32 -27.66
CA SER A 403 -20.19 -28.33 -28.46
C SER A 403 -18.82 -27.90 -29.00
N LYS A 404 -18.45 -26.62 -28.87
CA LYS A 404 -17.20 -26.05 -29.39
C LYS A 404 -16.44 -25.31 -28.31
N SER A 405 -15.12 -25.32 -28.42
CA SER A 405 -14.25 -24.46 -27.64
C SER A 405 -14.45 -23.00 -28.00
N VAL A 406 -14.21 -22.14 -27.01
CA VAL A 406 -14.23 -20.69 -27.12
C VAL A 406 -12.86 -20.20 -26.67
N SER A 407 -12.27 -19.26 -27.40
CA SER A 407 -11.00 -18.64 -26.99
C SER A 407 -11.11 -17.14 -27.24
N VAL A 408 -11.36 -16.37 -26.18
CA VAL A 408 -11.44 -14.91 -26.29
C VAL A 408 -10.07 -14.31 -26.60
N LEU A 409 -9.00 -14.97 -26.17
CA LEU A 409 -7.63 -14.55 -26.47
C LEU A 409 -7.28 -14.69 -27.97
N SER A 410 -7.94 -15.58 -28.70
CA SER A 410 -7.77 -15.70 -30.16
C SER A 410 -8.24 -14.45 -30.92
N ASP A 411 -9.17 -13.71 -30.32
CA ASP A 411 -9.66 -12.42 -30.78
C ASP A 411 -8.97 -11.24 -30.07
N SER A 412 -7.88 -11.52 -29.35
CA SER A 412 -7.09 -10.57 -28.55
C SER A 412 -7.87 -9.90 -27.42
N ILE A 413 -8.75 -10.65 -26.75
CA ILE A 413 -9.62 -10.13 -25.69
C ILE A 413 -9.28 -10.77 -24.35
N LEU A 414 -9.31 -9.96 -23.30
CA LEU A 414 -9.29 -10.39 -21.90
C LEU A 414 -10.54 -9.87 -21.18
N ALA A 415 -11.22 -10.75 -20.45
CA ALA A 415 -12.37 -10.40 -19.61
C ALA A 415 -12.14 -10.93 -18.19
N LYS A 416 -12.60 -10.22 -17.16
CA LYS A 416 -12.45 -10.68 -15.77
C LYS A 416 -13.46 -11.79 -15.46
N VAL A 417 -13.07 -12.75 -14.63
CA VAL A 417 -14.01 -13.66 -13.95
C VAL A 417 -14.57 -12.90 -12.76
N LEU A 418 -15.89 -12.75 -12.69
CA LEU A 418 -16.56 -11.94 -11.67
C LEU A 418 -17.20 -12.80 -10.58
N ILE A 419 -17.81 -13.93 -10.98
CA ILE A 419 -18.42 -14.89 -10.07
C ILE A 419 -18.02 -16.29 -10.52
N ASP A 420 -17.58 -17.11 -9.57
CA ASP A 420 -17.41 -18.56 -9.69
C ASP A 420 -17.69 -19.10 -8.30
N ASP A 421 -18.94 -19.50 -8.03
CA ASP A 421 -19.35 -20.00 -6.71
C ASP A 421 -20.36 -21.16 -6.85
N ASP A 422 -20.36 -22.07 -5.87
CA ASP A 422 -21.32 -23.17 -5.73
C ASP A 422 -22.34 -22.91 -4.61
N ASN A 423 -22.45 -21.65 -4.16
CA ASN A 423 -23.23 -21.29 -2.98
C ASN A 423 -24.73 -21.53 -3.20
N LYS A 424 -25.38 -22.10 -2.17
CA LYS A 424 -26.83 -22.32 -2.17
C LYS A 424 -27.58 -21.01 -1.97
N LYS A 425 -28.36 -20.61 -2.98
CA LYS A 425 -29.22 -19.43 -2.96
C LYS A 425 -30.67 -19.86 -3.19
N SER A 426 -31.61 -19.26 -2.45
CA SER A 426 -33.05 -19.49 -2.68
C SER A 426 -33.72 -18.18 -3.09
N MET A 427 -34.59 -18.23 -4.08
CA MET A 427 -35.39 -17.09 -4.51
C MET A 427 -36.85 -17.48 -4.74
N PHE A 428 -37.76 -16.55 -4.48
CA PHE A 428 -39.17 -16.73 -4.80
C PHE A 428 -39.49 -16.20 -6.19
N THR A 429 -40.56 -16.72 -6.81
CA THR A 429 -41.06 -16.15 -8.07
C THR A 429 -41.36 -14.66 -7.93
N GLY A 430 -40.98 -13.89 -8.95
CA GLY A 430 -41.00 -12.43 -8.97
C GLY A 430 -39.75 -11.75 -8.38
N SER A 431 -38.88 -12.49 -7.69
CA SER A 431 -37.60 -11.98 -7.17
C SER A 431 -36.48 -12.10 -8.21
N SER A 432 -35.38 -11.37 -7.98
CA SER A 432 -34.17 -11.45 -8.79
C SER A 432 -32.95 -11.73 -7.92
N ILE A 433 -31.97 -12.43 -8.48
CA ILE A 433 -30.60 -12.39 -7.98
C ILE A 433 -29.85 -11.24 -8.68
N THR A 434 -29.08 -10.49 -7.91
CA THR A 434 -28.16 -9.49 -8.44
C THR A 434 -26.90 -10.20 -8.94
N LEU A 435 -26.45 -9.79 -10.12
CA LEU A 435 -25.21 -10.24 -10.76
C LEU A 435 -24.30 -9.00 -10.95
N GLU A 436 -23.07 -9.21 -11.36
CA GLU A 436 -22.08 -8.14 -11.54
C GLU A 436 -22.20 -7.44 -12.89
N ASN A 437 -21.54 -6.29 -13.06
CA ASN A 437 -21.90 -5.26 -14.07
C ASN A 437 -23.44 -5.01 -13.96
N GLY A 438 -24.17 -4.35 -14.84
CA GLY A 438 -25.61 -4.09 -14.56
C GLY A 438 -26.60 -5.31 -14.52
N TYR A 439 -26.16 -6.57 -14.34
CA TYR A 439 -26.98 -7.75 -14.56
C TYR A 439 -27.87 -8.15 -13.37
N SER A 440 -29.06 -8.69 -13.66
CA SER A 440 -29.91 -9.36 -12.67
C SER A 440 -30.77 -10.44 -13.31
N LEU A 441 -30.85 -11.61 -12.67
CA LEU A 441 -31.61 -12.75 -13.17
C LEU A 441 -32.88 -12.94 -12.34
N LYS A 442 -34.03 -12.81 -12.98
CA LYS A 442 -35.35 -12.87 -12.33
C LYS A 442 -36.03 -14.20 -12.58
N ALA A 443 -36.47 -14.88 -11.52
CA ALA A 443 -37.37 -16.03 -11.63
C ALA A 443 -38.80 -15.52 -11.88
N SER A 444 -39.23 -15.43 -13.14
CA SER A 444 -40.50 -14.80 -13.51
C SER A 444 -41.70 -15.63 -13.10
N GLU A 445 -41.72 -16.91 -13.45
CA GLU A 445 -42.84 -17.82 -13.17
C GLU A 445 -42.39 -19.28 -13.09
N VAL A 446 -43.06 -20.08 -12.26
CA VAL A 446 -42.88 -21.54 -12.17
C VAL A 446 -44.06 -22.26 -12.81
N ASP A 447 -43.78 -23.30 -13.59
CA ASP A 447 -44.78 -24.07 -14.30
C ASP A 447 -45.74 -24.82 -13.35
N VAL A 448 -46.90 -25.23 -13.88
CA VAL A 448 -47.95 -25.87 -13.08
C VAL A 448 -47.50 -27.20 -12.44
N SER A 449 -46.51 -27.87 -13.01
CA SER A 449 -45.88 -29.08 -12.46
C SER A 449 -44.95 -28.79 -11.29
N GLY A 450 -44.39 -27.60 -11.21
CA GLY A 450 -43.30 -27.27 -10.27
C GLY A 450 -41.96 -27.84 -10.69
N GLU A 451 -41.76 -28.14 -11.98
CA GLU A 451 -40.55 -28.75 -12.53
C GLU A 451 -39.77 -27.78 -13.43
N LYS A 452 -40.35 -26.65 -13.82
CA LYS A 452 -39.74 -25.67 -14.71
C LYS A 452 -39.96 -24.24 -14.24
N VAL A 453 -39.01 -23.37 -14.56
CA VAL A 453 -39.04 -21.94 -14.26
C VAL A 453 -38.73 -21.13 -15.51
N ILE A 454 -39.44 -20.01 -15.71
CA ILE A 454 -39.08 -18.98 -16.68
C ILE A 454 -38.12 -18.02 -16.01
N PHE A 455 -36.91 -17.90 -16.55
CA PHE A 455 -35.97 -16.85 -16.19
C PHE A 455 -36.02 -15.69 -17.18
N GLU A 456 -35.81 -14.49 -16.66
CA GLU A 456 -35.66 -13.25 -17.40
C GLU A 456 -34.38 -12.57 -16.92
N LEU A 457 -33.41 -12.39 -17.82
CA LEU A 457 -32.17 -11.68 -17.52
C LEU A 457 -32.30 -10.21 -17.92
N TYR A 458 -31.94 -9.33 -17.01
CA TYR A 458 -31.95 -7.90 -17.21
C TYR A 458 -30.54 -7.32 -17.12
N LYS A 459 -30.21 -6.37 -18.00
CA LYS A 459 -29.03 -5.50 -17.92
C LYS A 459 -29.49 -4.07 -17.76
N ASP A 460 -29.12 -3.41 -16.67
CA ASP A 460 -29.52 -2.02 -16.35
C ASP A 460 -31.05 -1.81 -16.44
N GLY A 461 -31.80 -2.80 -15.96
CA GLY A 461 -33.27 -2.82 -15.98
C GLY A 461 -33.91 -3.11 -17.34
N LYS A 462 -33.15 -3.41 -18.38
CA LYS A 462 -33.66 -3.82 -19.70
C LYS A 462 -33.56 -5.33 -19.87
N LEU A 463 -34.66 -5.96 -20.30
CA LEU A 463 -34.69 -7.40 -20.61
C LEU A 463 -33.75 -7.68 -21.79
N VAL A 464 -32.77 -8.56 -21.59
CA VAL A 464 -31.80 -8.96 -22.62
C VAL A 464 -31.95 -10.41 -23.05
N ASP A 465 -32.49 -11.27 -22.17
CA ASP A 465 -32.75 -12.68 -22.49
C ASP A 465 -33.89 -13.28 -21.64
N SER A 466 -34.52 -14.34 -22.13
CA SER A 466 -35.52 -15.11 -21.38
C SER A 466 -35.60 -16.56 -21.84
N GLU A 467 -35.52 -17.48 -20.87
CA GLU A 467 -35.48 -18.91 -21.15
C GLU A 467 -36.28 -19.74 -20.13
N ILE A 468 -36.79 -20.90 -20.56
CA ILE A 468 -37.47 -21.89 -19.70
C ILE A 468 -36.47 -22.97 -19.30
N ILE A 469 -36.17 -23.04 -18.00
CA ILE A 469 -35.21 -23.99 -17.46
C ILE A 469 -35.93 -25.05 -16.65
N SER A 470 -35.55 -26.32 -16.85
CA SER A 470 -36.07 -27.44 -16.06
C SER A 470 -35.26 -27.62 -14.79
N GLN A 471 -35.82 -28.28 -13.79
CA GLN A 471 -35.09 -28.67 -12.59
C GLN A 471 -33.84 -29.49 -12.95
N ASN A 472 -32.73 -29.23 -12.25
CA ASN A 472 -31.37 -29.73 -12.53
C ASN A 472 -30.81 -29.28 -13.90
N GLY A 473 -31.39 -28.23 -14.50
CA GLY A 473 -30.87 -27.59 -15.70
C GLY A 473 -30.01 -26.38 -15.38
N ASP A 474 -29.33 -25.88 -16.40
CA ASP A 474 -28.52 -24.67 -16.33
C ASP A 474 -29.17 -23.58 -17.18
N TYR A 475 -29.28 -22.37 -16.63
CA TYR A 475 -29.52 -21.16 -17.41
C TYR A 475 -28.19 -20.68 -17.97
N ILE A 476 -28.07 -20.49 -19.28
CA ILE A 476 -26.82 -20.06 -19.92
C ILE A 476 -27.13 -18.89 -20.86
N TYR A 477 -26.51 -17.75 -20.58
CA TYR A 477 -26.57 -16.58 -21.45
C TYR A 477 -25.28 -16.43 -22.24
N GLU A 478 -25.39 -16.51 -23.56
CA GLU A 478 -24.29 -16.23 -24.50
C GLU A 478 -24.40 -14.79 -25.02
N ALA A 479 -23.27 -14.09 -25.04
CA ALA A 479 -23.17 -12.73 -25.57
C ALA A 479 -21.85 -12.53 -26.32
N ASP A 480 -21.81 -11.54 -27.19
CA ASP A 480 -20.57 -11.12 -27.85
C ASP A 480 -19.75 -10.27 -26.87
N ILE A 481 -18.47 -10.60 -26.70
CA ILE A 481 -17.50 -9.82 -25.92
C ILE A 481 -16.48 -9.27 -26.91
N GLY A 482 -16.62 -7.99 -27.27
CA GLY A 482 -15.84 -7.38 -28.35
C GLY A 482 -16.01 -8.11 -29.69
N LYS A 483 -14.94 -8.74 -30.18
CA LYS A 483 -14.92 -9.54 -31.41
C LYS A 483 -15.15 -11.03 -31.17
N ALA A 484 -15.12 -11.48 -29.93
CA ALA A 484 -15.42 -12.86 -29.58
C ALA A 484 -16.94 -13.04 -29.56
N GLU A 485 -17.48 -13.76 -30.55
CA GLU A 485 -18.92 -13.96 -30.71
C GLU A 485 -19.44 -15.16 -29.89
N GLY A 486 -20.66 -15.04 -29.36
CA GLY A 486 -21.38 -16.16 -28.73
C GLY A 486 -20.66 -16.79 -27.54
N VAL A 487 -20.06 -15.97 -26.67
CA VAL A 487 -19.34 -16.42 -25.48
C VAL A 487 -20.36 -16.70 -24.36
N PRO A 488 -20.42 -17.92 -23.79
CA PRO A 488 -21.16 -18.17 -22.55
C PRO A 488 -20.63 -17.26 -21.44
N MET A 489 -21.44 -16.29 -21.02
CA MET A 489 -21.00 -15.23 -20.11
C MET A 489 -21.58 -15.37 -18.72
N ILE A 490 -22.82 -15.86 -18.61
CA ILE A 490 -23.50 -16.12 -17.34
C ILE A 490 -24.03 -17.55 -17.36
N ALA A 491 -23.71 -18.32 -16.34
CA ALA A 491 -24.28 -19.64 -16.09
C ALA A 491 -24.86 -19.72 -14.67
N VAL A 492 -26.07 -20.26 -14.54
CA VAL A 492 -26.73 -20.45 -13.24
C VAL A 492 -27.31 -21.85 -13.17
N HIS A 493 -26.93 -22.63 -12.16
CA HIS A 493 -27.41 -23.99 -11.98
C HIS A 493 -28.67 -24.03 -11.11
N ILE A 494 -29.74 -24.64 -11.62
CA ILE A 494 -31.01 -24.77 -10.90
C ILE A 494 -31.07 -26.16 -10.26
N ASN A 495 -30.78 -26.25 -8.96
CA ASN A 495 -30.90 -27.51 -8.23
C ASN A 495 -32.38 -27.94 -8.11
N THR A 496 -33.22 -27.11 -7.52
CA THR A 496 -34.61 -27.49 -7.20
C THR A 496 -35.58 -26.38 -7.55
N VAL A 497 -36.67 -26.74 -8.24
CA VAL A 497 -37.86 -25.89 -8.39
C VAL A 497 -38.92 -26.44 -7.45
N PHE A 498 -39.53 -25.56 -6.66
CA PHE A 498 -40.53 -25.93 -5.67
C PHE A 498 -41.78 -25.09 -5.84
N ARG A 499 -42.90 -25.78 -6.02
CA ARG A 499 -44.23 -25.16 -6.09
C ARG A 499 -45.01 -25.44 -4.81
N SER A 500 -45.55 -24.39 -4.19
CA SER A 500 -46.43 -24.52 -3.02
C SER A 500 -47.82 -23.93 -3.27
N GLN A 501 -48.69 -23.97 -2.26
CA GLN A 501 -50.02 -23.36 -2.35
C GLN A 501 -49.98 -21.83 -2.23
N GLU A 502 -48.91 -21.28 -1.64
CA GLU A 502 -48.80 -19.86 -1.31
C GLU A 502 -47.71 -19.16 -2.12
N THR A 503 -46.52 -19.77 -2.21
CA THR A 503 -45.36 -19.22 -2.94
C THR A 503 -44.56 -20.30 -3.65
N ASP A 504 -44.04 -19.96 -4.83
CA ASP A 504 -43.12 -20.82 -5.57
C ASP A 504 -41.68 -20.36 -5.29
N ALA A 505 -40.76 -21.32 -5.14
CA ALA A 505 -39.37 -21.08 -4.81
C ALA A 505 -38.45 -21.83 -5.77
N VAL A 506 -37.28 -21.24 -6.02
CA VAL A 506 -36.22 -21.80 -6.86
C VAL A 506 -34.93 -21.80 -6.04
N PHE A 507 -34.25 -22.93 -6.02
CA PHE A 507 -32.98 -23.13 -5.34
C PHE A 507 -31.87 -23.24 -6.37
N ILE A 508 -30.90 -22.35 -6.27
CA ILE A 508 -29.72 -22.22 -7.10
C ILE A 508 -28.52 -22.76 -6.31
N GLU A 509 -27.61 -23.47 -6.99
CA GLU A 509 -26.40 -24.06 -6.41
C GLU A 509 -25.31 -24.06 -7.47
N GLY A 510 -24.76 -22.88 -7.76
CA GLY A 510 -23.86 -22.65 -8.87
C GLY A 510 -24.18 -21.34 -9.59
N VAL A 511 -23.27 -20.38 -9.54
CA VAL A 511 -23.29 -19.15 -10.35
C VAL A 511 -21.90 -18.92 -10.92
N PHE A 512 -21.83 -18.76 -12.25
CA PHE A 512 -20.62 -18.34 -12.93
C PHE A 512 -20.91 -17.11 -13.79
N GLN A 513 -20.01 -16.14 -13.75
CA GLN A 513 -20.10 -14.92 -14.55
C GLN A 513 -18.71 -14.41 -14.94
N ILE A 514 -18.58 -14.03 -16.21
CA ILE A 514 -17.47 -13.17 -16.68
C ILE A 514 -17.98 -11.77 -17.00
N SER A 515 -17.05 -10.81 -16.99
CA SER A 515 -17.31 -9.40 -17.26
C SER A 515 -17.64 -9.15 -18.73
N ASP A 516 -18.64 -8.31 -18.98
CA ASP A 516 -18.86 -7.72 -20.30
C ASP A 516 -18.04 -6.44 -20.54
N ASP A 517 -17.34 -5.96 -19.50
CA ASP A 517 -16.24 -5.01 -19.61
C ASP A 517 -14.94 -5.79 -19.87
N TYR A 518 -14.23 -5.45 -20.94
CA TYR A 518 -13.12 -6.24 -21.48
C TYR A 518 -11.98 -5.35 -21.99
N ILE A 519 -10.79 -5.95 -22.07
CA ILE A 519 -9.60 -5.33 -22.64
C ILE A 519 -9.37 -5.92 -24.03
N GLU A 520 -9.28 -5.06 -25.04
CA GLU A 520 -8.82 -5.44 -26.38
C GLU A 520 -7.33 -5.16 -26.50
N LEU A 521 -6.58 -6.14 -26.98
CA LEU A 521 -5.13 -6.09 -27.12
C LEU A 521 -4.71 -6.12 -28.58
N SER A 522 -3.57 -5.54 -28.88
CA SER A 522 -2.91 -5.57 -30.17
C SER A 522 -1.42 -5.80 -30.02
N GLN A 523 -0.82 -6.42 -31.03
CA GLN A 523 0.64 -6.49 -31.11
C GLN A 523 1.19 -5.06 -31.28
N GLY A 524 2.20 -4.72 -30.48
CA GLY A 524 2.73 -3.36 -30.37
C GLY A 524 2.09 -2.51 -29.28
N ASP A 525 1.07 -3.01 -28.56
CA ASP A 525 0.55 -2.27 -27.40
C ASP A 525 1.60 -2.24 -26.28
N SER A 526 1.83 -1.04 -25.75
CA SER A 526 2.76 -0.82 -24.64
C SER A 526 2.01 -0.70 -23.31
N PHE A 527 2.49 -1.39 -22.29
CA PHE A 527 2.07 -1.27 -20.90
C PHE A 527 3.28 -0.91 -20.05
N GLY A 528 3.36 0.36 -19.64
CA GLY A 528 4.54 0.89 -18.98
C GLY A 528 5.77 0.79 -19.87
N ARG A 529 6.78 0.05 -19.41
CA ARG A 529 8.04 -0.16 -20.13
C ARG A 529 8.05 -1.43 -21.00
N MET A 530 6.95 -2.16 -21.05
CA MET A 530 6.85 -3.45 -21.75
C MET A 530 5.91 -3.32 -22.96
N GLU A 531 6.28 -3.93 -24.10
CA GLU A 531 5.47 -3.95 -25.33
C GLU A 531 5.07 -5.39 -25.70
N ILE A 532 3.82 -5.58 -26.16
CA ILE A 532 3.34 -6.84 -26.70
C ILE A 532 4.07 -7.19 -28.01
N ASN A 533 5.01 -8.13 -27.89
CA ASN A 533 5.73 -8.70 -29.02
C ASN A 533 4.90 -9.77 -29.77
N THR A 534 4.13 -10.60 -29.05
CA THR A 534 3.21 -11.58 -29.67
C THR A 534 1.96 -11.79 -28.82
N ILE A 535 0.81 -11.91 -29.49
CA ILE A 535 -0.47 -12.33 -28.91
C ILE A 535 -1.12 -13.38 -29.81
N SER A 536 -1.65 -14.44 -29.21
CA SER A 536 -2.40 -15.50 -29.90
C SER A 536 -3.20 -16.31 -28.88
N SER A 537 -3.99 -17.29 -29.34
CA SER A 537 -4.68 -18.23 -28.45
C SER A 537 -3.75 -19.03 -27.53
N SER A 538 -2.45 -19.11 -27.83
CA SER A 538 -1.48 -19.79 -26.95
C SER A 538 -0.90 -18.91 -25.86
N GLY A 539 -1.16 -17.59 -25.86
CA GLY A 539 -0.64 -16.68 -24.85
C GLY A 539 -0.17 -15.33 -25.37
N ILE A 540 0.33 -14.52 -24.45
CA ILE A 540 0.87 -13.18 -24.66
C ILE A 540 2.35 -13.19 -24.25
N LYS A 541 3.19 -12.54 -25.07
CA LYS A 541 4.60 -12.30 -24.75
C LYS A 541 4.91 -10.84 -24.92
N MET A 542 5.51 -10.26 -23.88
CA MET A 542 5.96 -8.88 -23.86
C MET A 542 7.46 -8.81 -23.66
N LYS A 543 8.05 -7.72 -24.13
CA LYS A 543 9.47 -7.40 -23.95
C LYS A 543 9.60 -5.95 -23.54
N ASN A 544 10.64 -5.60 -22.80
CA ASN A 544 10.96 -4.19 -22.63
C ASN A 544 11.37 -3.59 -23.98
N ASP A 545 10.74 -2.48 -24.39
CA ASP A 545 10.99 -1.80 -25.68
C ASP A 545 12.27 -0.93 -25.66
N ASP A 546 12.62 -0.45 -24.48
CA ASP A 546 13.84 0.33 -24.21
C ASP A 546 14.65 -0.24 -23.05
N SER A 547 15.88 0.23 -22.90
CA SER A 547 16.70 -0.12 -21.73
C SER A 547 16.06 0.38 -20.43
N ILE A 548 16.12 -0.43 -19.37
CA ILE A 548 15.61 -0.10 -18.04
C ILE A 548 16.80 0.17 -17.11
N SER A 549 16.89 1.40 -16.58
CA SER A 549 17.91 1.76 -15.60
C SER A 549 17.55 1.26 -14.20
N LEU A 550 18.44 0.47 -13.60
CA LEU A 550 18.38 0.00 -12.21
C LEU A 550 19.19 0.93 -11.30
N SER A 551 18.90 2.23 -11.43
CA SER A 551 19.49 3.27 -10.57
C SER A 551 19.19 3.00 -9.10
N LYS A 552 20.10 3.44 -8.24
CA LYS A 552 19.97 3.27 -6.79
C LYS A 552 18.68 3.90 -6.24
N GLY A 553 18.04 3.23 -5.27
CA GLY A 553 16.81 3.69 -4.61
C GLY A 553 15.57 3.77 -5.51
N ASN A 554 15.70 3.37 -6.78
CA ASN A 554 14.67 3.64 -7.76
C ASN A 554 13.50 2.65 -7.66
N THR A 555 12.30 3.18 -7.84
CA THR A 555 11.09 2.39 -8.10
C THR A 555 10.70 2.55 -9.56
N ILE A 556 10.46 1.44 -10.24
CA ILE A 556 10.23 1.40 -11.68
C ILE A 556 8.85 0.78 -11.94
N ASP A 557 7.92 1.58 -12.44
CA ASP A 557 6.65 1.08 -12.97
C ASP A 557 6.93 0.28 -14.24
N LEU A 558 6.79 -1.05 -14.16
CA LEU A 558 7.19 -1.96 -15.23
C LEU A 558 6.04 -2.19 -16.20
N MET A 559 4.92 -2.74 -15.72
CA MET A 559 3.71 -3.00 -16.52
C MET A 559 2.50 -3.21 -15.59
N GLY A 560 1.38 -2.54 -15.88
CA GLY A 560 0.16 -2.68 -15.07
C GLY A 560 0.44 -2.52 -13.58
N ASN A 561 0.12 -3.56 -12.79
CA ASN A 561 0.32 -3.59 -11.34
C ASN A 561 1.73 -4.03 -10.91
N VAL A 562 2.59 -4.45 -11.84
CA VAL A 562 3.92 -4.98 -11.56
C VAL A 562 4.95 -3.85 -11.62
N LYS A 563 5.71 -3.69 -10.54
CA LYS A 563 6.80 -2.72 -10.39
C LYS A 563 8.11 -3.44 -10.09
N LEU A 564 9.25 -2.75 -10.24
CA LEU A 564 10.55 -3.18 -9.71
C LEU A 564 11.02 -2.20 -8.63
N ARG A 565 11.56 -2.71 -7.52
CA ARG A 565 12.26 -1.89 -6.52
C ARG A 565 13.75 -2.21 -6.55
N VAL A 566 14.58 -1.17 -6.52
CA VAL A 566 16.05 -1.28 -6.58
C VAL A 566 16.67 -0.70 -5.33
N ALA A 567 17.62 -1.43 -4.74
CA ALA A 567 18.36 -0.98 -3.57
C ALA A 567 19.07 0.36 -3.79
N ASP A 568 19.01 1.27 -2.82
CA ASP A 568 19.97 2.36 -2.67
C ASP A 568 21.29 1.85 -2.09
N SER A 569 21.99 1.07 -2.91
CA SER A 569 23.27 0.48 -2.53
C SER A 569 24.25 0.51 -3.67
N SER A 570 25.54 0.36 -3.39
CA SER A 570 26.54 0.11 -4.44
C SER A 570 26.36 -1.29 -5.05
N VAL A 571 25.95 -2.27 -4.24
CA VAL A 571 25.62 -3.63 -4.67
C VAL A 571 24.25 -3.64 -5.36
N LEU A 572 24.14 -4.29 -6.51
CA LEU A 572 22.86 -4.37 -7.22
C LEU A 572 21.98 -5.41 -6.53
N ARG A 573 20.85 -4.95 -6.01
CA ARG A 573 19.76 -5.80 -5.55
C ARG A 573 18.44 -5.22 -6.03
N PHE A 574 17.54 -6.07 -6.49
CA PHE A 574 16.19 -5.64 -6.87
C PHE A 574 15.22 -6.82 -6.83
N TYR A 575 13.93 -6.52 -6.83
CA TYR A 575 12.87 -7.51 -6.99
C TYR A 575 11.65 -6.89 -7.70
N PRO A 576 10.85 -7.71 -8.40
CA PRO A 576 9.51 -7.32 -8.79
C PRO A 576 8.56 -7.37 -7.60
N TYR A 577 7.56 -6.50 -7.60
CA TYR A 577 6.50 -6.50 -6.61
C TYR A 577 5.18 -6.01 -7.18
N VAL A 578 4.10 -6.31 -6.45
CA VAL A 578 2.75 -5.76 -6.65
C VAL A 578 2.32 -5.10 -5.35
N GLU A 579 1.69 -3.94 -5.45
CA GLU A 579 1.04 -3.28 -4.32
C GLU A 579 -0.44 -3.68 -4.29
N ILE A 580 -0.90 -4.12 -3.12
CA ILE A 580 -2.30 -4.38 -2.84
C ILE A 580 -2.75 -3.35 -1.83
N GLU A 581 -3.64 -2.46 -2.25
CA GLU A 581 -4.35 -1.56 -1.35
C GLU A 581 -5.69 -2.19 -0.99
N THR A 582 -5.83 -2.57 0.28
CA THR A 582 -7.11 -3.01 0.82
C THR A 582 -7.74 -1.84 1.55
N ALA A 583 -8.82 -1.32 1.00
CA ALA A 583 -9.47 -0.14 1.54
C ALA A 583 -9.96 -0.35 2.98
N ALA A 584 -9.82 0.70 3.79
CA ALA A 584 -10.38 0.79 5.13
C ALA A 584 -11.88 0.48 5.14
N GLN A 585 -12.28 -0.50 5.95
CA GLN A 585 -13.66 -0.59 6.41
C GLN A 585 -14.00 0.70 7.15
N ASP A 586 -15.28 1.11 7.15
CA ASP A 586 -15.66 2.40 7.74
C ASP A 586 -15.18 2.47 9.21
N GLN A 587 -14.47 3.54 9.54
CA GLN A 587 -13.99 3.76 10.91
C GLN A 587 -15.15 4.23 11.77
N LEU A 588 -15.26 3.64 12.96
CA LEU A 588 -16.18 4.12 13.99
C LEU A 588 -15.60 5.39 14.60
N GLU A 589 -16.41 6.44 14.70
CA GLU A 589 -16.08 7.69 15.38
C GLU A 589 -16.93 7.80 16.65
N ILE A 590 -16.28 8.10 17.78
CA ILE A 590 -16.96 8.28 19.06
C ILE A 590 -17.20 9.78 19.29
N GLU A 591 -18.46 10.17 19.35
CA GLU A 591 -18.88 11.53 19.65
C GLU A 591 -19.41 11.59 21.10
N THR A 592 -18.64 12.24 21.98
CA THR A 592 -19.05 12.54 23.37
C THR A 592 -18.31 13.78 23.89
N SER A 593 -18.66 14.25 25.09
CA SER A 593 -17.94 15.34 25.77
C SER A 593 -16.54 14.89 26.17
N ASP A 594 -15.52 15.72 25.91
CA ASP A 594 -14.12 15.43 26.29
C ASP A 594 -13.92 15.34 27.81
N VAL A 595 -14.87 15.90 28.59
CA VAL A 595 -14.92 15.77 30.05
C VAL A 595 -16.23 15.13 30.47
N LEU A 596 -16.13 14.05 31.26
CA LEU A 596 -17.24 13.34 31.90
C LEU A 596 -17.16 13.53 33.43
N VAL A 597 -18.29 13.38 34.13
CA VAL A 597 -18.35 13.57 35.59
C VAL A 597 -18.79 12.29 36.27
N VAL A 598 -18.05 11.87 37.31
CA VAL A 598 -18.41 10.70 38.11
C VAL A 598 -19.83 10.83 38.66
N GLY A 599 -20.66 9.83 38.38
CA GLY A 599 -22.06 9.77 38.83
C GLY A 599 -23.05 10.59 38.00
N GLN A 600 -22.62 11.27 36.93
CA GLN A 600 -23.49 11.96 35.98
C GLN A 600 -23.58 11.18 34.66
N ALA A 601 -24.79 10.98 34.15
CA ALA A 601 -24.99 10.30 32.88
C ALA A 601 -24.59 11.19 31.69
N ALA A 602 -23.85 10.62 30.75
CA ALA A 602 -23.43 11.24 29.49
C ALA A 602 -23.83 10.36 28.31
N GLU A 603 -24.10 11.00 27.17
CA GLU A 603 -24.40 10.34 25.91
C GLU A 603 -23.11 10.10 25.13
N ILE A 604 -22.97 8.89 24.60
CA ILE A 604 -21.89 8.49 23.70
C ILE A 604 -22.57 8.11 22.38
N LEU A 605 -22.36 8.89 21.33
CA LEU A 605 -22.83 8.59 19.99
C LEU A 605 -21.68 7.94 19.20
N VAL A 606 -22.00 6.92 18.41
CA VAL A 606 -21.05 6.35 17.45
C VAL A 606 -21.56 6.50 16.03
N THR A 607 -20.72 7.05 15.18
CA THR A 607 -20.97 7.22 13.76
C THR A 607 -19.91 6.51 12.93
N ALA A 608 -20.20 6.27 11.66
CA ALA A 608 -19.23 5.87 10.65
C ALA A 608 -19.59 6.64 9.37
N ARG A 609 -18.64 7.40 8.82
CA ARG A 609 -18.90 8.38 7.73
C ARG A 609 -20.07 9.31 8.08
N SER A 610 -20.12 9.77 9.34
CA SER A 610 -21.18 10.62 9.88
C SER A 610 -22.59 10.00 9.89
N VAL A 611 -22.71 8.68 9.76
CA VAL A 611 -23.98 7.94 9.91
C VAL A 611 -23.95 7.15 11.21
N SER A 612 -24.98 7.27 12.05
CA SER A 612 -25.09 6.51 13.29
C SER A 612 -25.00 4.99 13.07
N VAL A 613 -24.24 4.30 13.92
CA VAL A 613 -24.04 2.84 13.82
C VAL A 613 -24.59 2.15 15.07
N SER A 614 -25.58 1.27 14.87
CA SER A 614 -26.16 0.44 15.94
C SER A 614 -25.24 -0.71 16.35
N ASP A 615 -25.49 -1.31 17.51
CA ASP A 615 -24.85 -2.56 17.96
C ASP A 615 -23.32 -2.48 18.02
N VAL A 616 -22.78 -1.29 18.29
CA VAL A 616 -21.34 -1.08 18.50
C VAL A 616 -21.03 -1.31 19.97
N GLU A 617 -20.07 -2.19 20.27
CA GLU A 617 -19.59 -2.39 21.64
C GLU A 617 -18.65 -1.24 22.05
N ILE A 618 -18.97 -0.57 23.15
CA ILE A 618 -18.14 0.47 23.75
C ILE A 618 -17.40 -0.10 24.94
N LEU A 619 -16.09 0.11 24.98
CA LEU A 619 -15.21 -0.29 26.06
C LEU A 619 -14.51 0.94 26.65
N LEU A 620 -14.35 0.97 27.96
CA LEU A 620 -13.51 1.94 28.69
C LEU A 620 -12.33 1.16 29.27
N GLU A 621 -11.09 1.52 28.92
CA GLU A 621 -9.88 0.78 29.32
C GLU A 621 -9.98 -0.72 29.01
N GLY A 622 -10.47 -1.06 27.81
CA GLY A 622 -10.64 -2.44 27.35
C GLY A 622 -11.77 -3.22 28.04
N LYS A 623 -12.52 -2.61 28.97
CA LYS A 623 -13.69 -3.23 29.62
C LYS A 623 -14.98 -2.73 29.01
N SER A 624 -15.80 -3.65 28.50
CA SER A 624 -17.12 -3.35 27.94
C SER A 624 -18.02 -2.59 28.93
N ILE A 625 -18.54 -1.43 28.50
CA ILE A 625 -19.47 -0.58 29.25
C ILE A 625 -20.88 -0.57 28.66
N GLY A 626 -21.08 -1.13 27.45
CA GLY A 626 -22.38 -1.29 26.82
C GLY A 626 -22.30 -1.38 25.30
N THR A 627 -23.46 -1.44 24.65
CA THR A 627 -23.59 -1.41 23.18
C THR A 627 -24.51 -0.27 22.76
N THR A 628 -24.23 0.36 21.62
CA THR A 628 -25.10 1.41 21.06
C THR A 628 -26.47 0.88 20.65
N GLY A 629 -27.52 1.71 20.80
CA GLY A 629 -28.86 1.42 20.31
C GLY A 629 -29.03 1.67 18.80
N ASP A 630 -30.25 1.52 18.29
CA ASP A 630 -30.58 1.71 16.86
C ASP A 630 -30.26 3.12 16.33
N ASP A 631 -30.19 4.12 17.21
CA ASP A 631 -29.81 5.50 16.90
C ASP A 631 -28.30 5.77 17.00
N GLY A 632 -27.51 4.74 17.29
CA GLY A 632 -26.06 4.81 17.47
C GLY A 632 -25.63 5.34 18.83
N THR A 633 -26.54 5.51 19.81
CA THR A 633 -26.20 6.10 21.11
C THR A 633 -26.09 5.08 22.25
N LEU A 634 -25.25 5.38 23.25
CA LEU A 634 -25.14 4.70 24.53
C LEU A 634 -25.13 5.74 25.66
N MET A 635 -26.01 5.57 26.65
CA MET A 635 -25.94 6.35 27.89
C MET A 635 -24.99 5.69 28.89
N TYR A 636 -23.94 6.40 29.28
CA TYR A 636 -22.94 5.93 30.23
C TYR A 636 -22.87 6.81 31.48
N THR A 637 -22.64 6.21 32.65
CA THR A 637 -22.42 6.95 33.90
C THR A 637 -21.08 6.54 34.49
N PRO A 638 -20.06 7.40 34.44
CA PRO A 638 -18.74 7.06 34.95
C PRO A 638 -18.71 6.79 36.45
N GLY A 639 -17.94 5.79 36.86
CA GLY A 639 -17.78 5.39 38.26
C GLY A 639 -16.42 5.69 38.88
N GLN A 640 -15.42 6.07 38.07
CA GLN A 640 -14.04 6.27 38.51
C GLN A 640 -13.43 7.48 37.79
N GLU A 641 -12.64 8.27 38.52
CA GLU A 641 -11.90 9.42 38.00
C GLU A 641 -10.66 8.99 37.21
N GLY A 642 -10.23 9.81 36.25
CA GLY A 642 -9.00 9.61 35.47
C GLY A 642 -9.15 10.08 34.02
N SER A 643 -8.02 10.30 33.34
CA SER A 643 -7.98 10.37 31.87
C SER A 643 -7.99 8.95 31.33
N LEU A 644 -9.00 8.60 30.55
CA LEU A 644 -9.27 7.22 30.11
C LEU A 644 -9.67 7.20 28.64
N THR A 645 -9.40 6.09 27.95
CA THR A 645 -9.74 5.93 26.54
C THR A 645 -11.02 5.11 26.36
N LEU A 646 -11.98 5.67 25.64
CA LEU A 646 -13.11 4.94 25.09
C LEU A 646 -12.68 4.25 23.80
N SER A 647 -13.15 3.03 23.57
CA SER A 647 -12.99 2.32 22.31
C SER A 647 -14.33 1.75 21.83
N ALA A 648 -14.55 1.79 20.53
CA ALA A 648 -15.76 1.33 19.85
C ALA A 648 -15.39 0.16 18.93
N LYS A 649 -16.05 -0.99 19.09
CA LYS A 649 -15.76 -2.22 18.33
C LYS A 649 -17.02 -2.80 17.71
N LYS A 650 -16.95 -3.11 16.42
CA LYS A 650 -17.99 -3.85 15.68
C LYS A 650 -17.34 -4.61 14.52
N ALA A 651 -17.75 -5.86 14.30
CA ALA A 651 -17.26 -6.64 13.18
C ALA A 651 -17.66 -5.98 11.85
N GLY A 652 -16.73 -5.91 10.89
CA GLY A 652 -16.93 -5.21 9.62
C GLY A 652 -16.68 -3.70 9.66
N TYR A 653 -16.14 -3.18 10.77
CA TYR A 653 -15.73 -1.79 10.94
C TYR A 653 -14.32 -1.71 11.54
N ILE A 654 -13.60 -0.62 11.26
CA ILE A 654 -12.39 -0.27 12.00
C ILE A 654 -12.81 0.32 13.35
N SER A 655 -12.18 -0.14 14.43
CA SER A 655 -12.48 0.37 15.77
C SER A 655 -12.13 1.85 15.92
N GLY A 656 -12.99 2.59 16.60
CA GLY A 656 -12.75 3.98 16.99
C GLY A 656 -12.21 4.08 18.39
N THR A 657 -11.43 5.11 18.68
CA THR A 657 -11.06 5.48 20.05
C THR A 657 -11.32 6.97 20.30
N LYS A 658 -11.56 7.33 21.56
CA LYS A 658 -11.64 8.72 22.01
C LYS A 658 -11.22 8.82 23.46
N ASP A 659 -10.27 9.71 23.75
CA ASP A 659 -9.87 10.01 25.12
C ASP A 659 -10.89 10.93 25.80
N VAL A 660 -11.14 10.65 27.08
CA VAL A 660 -12.05 11.42 27.92
C VAL A 660 -11.47 11.60 29.31
N ASP A 661 -11.58 12.82 29.84
CA ASP A 661 -11.23 13.12 31.21
C ASP A 661 -12.45 12.93 32.13
N ILE A 662 -12.36 12.00 33.06
CA ILE A 662 -13.41 11.75 34.04
C ILE A 662 -13.04 12.43 35.37
N VAL A 663 -13.77 13.49 35.71
CA VAL A 663 -13.54 14.28 36.92
C VAL A 663 -14.50 13.93 38.05
N GLY A 664 -14.06 14.16 39.28
CA GLY A 664 -14.85 13.93 40.49
C GLY A 664 -16.13 14.78 40.55
N ALA A 665 -17.15 14.27 41.24
CA ALA A 665 -18.42 14.99 41.41
C ALA A 665 -18.20 16.33 42.14
N GLY A 666 -18.46 17.44 41.45
CA GLY A 666 -18.27 18.80 41.97
C GLY A 666 -16.90 19.44 41.66
N VAL A 667 -16.04 18.73 40.93
CA VAL A 667 -14.81 19.29 40.34
C VAL A 667 -15.16 19.98 39.01
N LEU A 668 -14.71 21.21 38.82
CA LEU A 668 -14.88 21.95 37.56
C LEU A 668 -13.52 22.03 36.86
N LYS A 669 -13.43 21.59 35.61
CA LYS A 669 -12.25 21.76 34.75
C LYS A 669 -12.45 22.96 33.84
N LEU A 670 -11.39 23.70 33.54
CA LEU A 670 -11.44 24.76 32.55
C LEU A 670 -11.36 24.17 31.14
N LEU A 671 -12.23 24.62 30.24
CA LEU A 671 -12.23 24.26 28.83
C LEU A 671 -11.90 25.47 27.99
N LEU A 672 -10.97 25.32 27.06
CA LEU A 672 -10.54 26.38 26.14
C LEU A 672 -11.16 26.17 24.76
N SER A 673 -11.55 27.27 24.11
CA SER A 673 -11.89 27.29 22.69
C SER A 673 -11.22 28.51 22.06
N ILE A 674 -10.52 28.32 20.94
CA ILE A 674 -9.78 29.37 20.24
C ILE A 674 -10.54 29.75 18.95
N SER A 675 -10.53 31.05 18.61
CA SER A 675 -11.09 31.57 17.36
C SER A 675 -10.16 32.66 16.80
N PRO A 676 -9.90 32.71 15.48
CA PRO A 676 -10.32 31.73 14.46
C PRO A 676 -9.66 30.35 14.66
N GLU A 677 -10.19 29.33 14.00
CA GLU A 677 -9.67 27.96 14.05
C GLU A 677 -8.37 27.82 13.25
N THR A 678 -8.33 28.43 12.06
CA THR A 678 -7.08 28.59 11.29
C THR A 678 -6.37 29.85 11.77
N ILE A 679 -5.14 29.69 12.26
CA ILE A 679 -4.38 30.74 12.91
C ILE A 679 -3.07 30.95 12.14
N ARG A 680 -2.76 32.21 11.85
CA ARG A 680 -1.53 32.61 11.16
C ARG A 680 -0.72 33.56 12.00
N GLU A 681 0.56 33.68 11.67
CA GLU A 681 1.39 34.73 12.20
C GLU A 681 0.73 36.11 11.97
N GLY A 682 0.71 36.95 13.01
CA GLY A 682 0.07 38.28 12.97
C GLY A 682 -1.43 38.28 13.26
N ASP A 683 -2.10 37.13 13.33
CA ASP A 683 -3.51 37.07 13.70
C ASP A 683 -3.74 37.45 15.16
N GLN A 684 -4.90 38.05 15.44
CA GLN A 684 -5.41 38.19 16.80
C GLN A 684 -6.39 37.06 17.09
N ILE A 685 -6.02 36.18 18.02
CA ILE A 685 -6.89 35.09 18.48
C ILE A 685 -7.71 35.51 19.70
N ASN A 686 -8.89 34.93 19.82
CA ASN A 686 -9.74 35.01 21.00
C ASN A 686 -9.78 33.66 21.71
N ILE A 687 -9.28 33.62 22.95
CA ILE A 687 -9.25 32.44 23.80
C ILE A 687 -10.42 32.55 24.78
N LYS A 688 -11.41 31.69 24.62
CA LYS A 688 -12.59 31.63 25.49
C LYS A 688 -12.49 30.45 26.44
N VAL A 689 -12.70 30.72 27.72
CA VAL A 689 -12.61 29.73 28.80
C VAL A 689 -13.99 29.50 29.43
N THR A 690 -14.41 28.25 29.49
CA THR A 690 -15.68 27.82 30.11
C THR A 690 -15.47 26.74 31.16
N ASP A 691 -16.46 26.51 32.03
CA ASP A 691 -16.43 25.39 32.98
C ASP A 691 -16.88 24.08 32.31
N SER A 692 -16.34 22.95 32.77
CA SER A 692 -16.59 21.64 32.16
C SER A 692 -18.03 21.15 32.21
N VAL A 693 -18.84 21.63 33.17
CA VAL A 693 -20.16 21.09 33.51
C VAL A 693 -21.29 21.89 32.87
N GLU A 694 -21.38 23.18 33.17
CA GLU A 694 -22.44 24.07 32.68
C GLU A 694 -22.04 24.80 31.39
N LYS A 695 -20.78 24.64 30.93
CA LYS A 695 -20.19 25.36 29.79
C LYS A 695 -20.36 26.88 29.92
N LYS A 696 -20.43 27.41 31.15
CA LYS A 696 -20.55 28.85 31.41
C LYS A 696 -19.19 29.51 31.30
N PRO A 697 -19.12 30.75 30.81
CA PRO A 697 -17.85 31.46 30.74
C PRO A 697 -17.25 31.73 32.12
N VAL A 698 -15.94 31.52 32.26
CA VAL A 698 -15.22 31.70 33.52
C VAL A 698 -14.34 32.94 33.43
N SER A 699 -14.69 33.98 34.20
CA SER A 699 -13.93 35.24 34.30
C SER A 699 -12.77 35.15 35.28
N GLY A 700 -11.71 35.94 35.09
CA GLY A 700 -10.56 36.02 35.99
C GLY A 700 -9.64 34.80 35.93
N VAL A 701 -9.61 34.12 34.79
CA VAL A 701 -8.72 32.98 34.52
C VAL A 701 -7.40 33.51 33.99
N ASP A 702 -6.29 32.97 34.51
CA ASP A 702 -4.96 33.21 33.96
C ASP A 702 -4.75 32.30 32.76
N VAL A 703 -4.39 32.87 31.61
CA VAL A 703 -4.12 32.12 30.38
C VAL A 703 -2.64 32.24 30.03
N TYR A 704 -2.07 31.15 29.53
CA TYR A 704 -0.68 31.02 29.11
C TYR A 704 -0.65 30.52 27.67
N PHE A 705 0.21 31.10 26.84
CA PHE A 705 0.40 30.74 25.44
C PHE A 705 1.88 30.40 25.25
N GLY A 706 2.20 29.16 24.86
CA GLY A 706 3.59 28.72 24.74
C GLY A 706 4.38 28.90 26.05
N GLY A 707 3.73 28.64 27.19
CA GLY A 707 4.29 28.89 28.54
C GLY A 707 4.31 30.36 28.99
N GLN A 708 4.12 31.33 28.09
CA GLN A 708 4.11 32.75 28.44
C GLN A 708 2.72 33.20 28.92
N LYS A 709 2.66 33.90 30.05
CA LYS A 709 1.40 34.41 30.58
C LYS A 709 0.85 35.52 29.67
N VAL A 710 -0.38 35.34 29.18
CA VAL A 710 -1.11 36.34 28.39
C VAL A 710 -1.37 37.59 29.24
N GLU A 711 -1.24 38.78 28.65
CA GLU A 711 -1.51 40.02 29.35
C GLU A 711 -2.99 40.15 29.72
N GLY A 712 -3.28 40.13 31.02
CA GLY A 712 -4.63 40.21 31.57
C GLY A 712 -5.22 38.87 31.98
N GLN A 713 -6.49 38.88 32.37
CA GLN A 713 -7.27 37.69 32.71
C GLN A 713 -8.55 37.69 31.89
N THR A 714 -9.23 36.54 31.81
CA THR A 714 -10.50 36.45 31.07
C THR A 714 -11.56 37.44 31.58
N GLY A 715 -12.25 38.09 30.63
CA GLY A 715 -13.33 39.02 30.89
C GLY A 715 -14.58 38.34 31.48
N THR A 716 -15.64 39.12 31.69
CA THR A 716 -16.93 38.59 32.20
C THR A 716 -17.61 37.62 31.24
N ASP A 717 -17.25 37.68 29.96
CA ASP A 717 -17.67 36.77 28.90
C ASP A 717 -16.77 35.54 28.77
N GLY A 718 -15.79 35.39 29.68
CA GLY A 718 -14.82 34.29 29.72
C GLY A 718 -13.72 34.38 28.67
N SER A 719 -13.56 35.51 27.97
CA SER A 719 -12.62 35.61 26.85
C SER A 719 -11.39 36.47 27.17
N VAL A 720 -10.26 36.18 26.53
CA VAL A 720 -9.06 37.02 26.46
C VAL A 720 -8.49 36.95 25.04
N SER A 721 -7.92 38.06 24.54
CA SER A 721 -7.32 38.10 23.21
C SER A 721 -5.80 38.00 23.28
N TYR A 722 -5.18 37.39 22.29
CA TYR A 722 -3.73 37.25 22.16
C TYR A 722 -3.30 37.50 20.71
N TRP A 723 -2.16 38.14 20.51
CA TRP A 723 -1.59 38.39 19.19
C TRP A 723 -0.51 37.36 18.90
N ILE A 724 -0.66 36.67 17.78
CA ILE A 724 0.29 35.66 17.34
C ILE A 724 1.50 36.35 16.73
N THR A 725 2.68 36.04 17.26
CA THR A 725 3.94 36.71 16.90
C THR A 725 4.91 35.82 16.14
N ALA A 726 4.67 34.51 16.10
CA ALA A 726 5.49 33.55 15.38
C ALA A 726 4.66 32.31 15.03
N PRO A 727 5.00 31.61 13.94
CA PRO A 727 4.37 30.34 13.60
C PRO A 727 4.86 29.21 14.50
N GLY A 728 4.32 28.01 14.30
CA GLY A 728 4.64 26.81 15.08
C GLY A 728 3.48 26.30 15.92
N THR A 729 3.73 25.23 16.65
CA THR A 729 2.72 24.57 17.50
C THR A 729 2.84 25.07 18.93
N TYR A 730 1.76 25.55 19.51
CA TYR A 730 1.75 26.15 20.85
C TYR A 730 0.75 25.46 21.78
N THR A 731 1.19 25.17 22.99
CA THR A 731 0.32 24.76 24.08
C THR A 731 -0.29 25.99 24.78
N VAL A 732 -1.61 26.02 24.89
CA VAL A 732 -2.39 27.08 25.55
C VAL A 732 -3.03 26.54 26.81
N ASN A 733 -2.63 27.09 27.97
CA ASN A 733 -3.09 26.63 29.28
C ASN A 733 -3.92 27.69 29.99
N ALA A 734 -4.96 27.26 30.70
CA ALA A 734 -5.81 28.11 31.51
C ALA A 734 -5.80 27.61 32.96
N THR A 735 -5.48 28.49 33.90
CA THR A 735 -5.43 28.16 35.34
C THR A 735 -6.27 29.11 36.17
N LYS A 736 -6.97 28.56 37.16
CA LYS A 736 -7.74 29.33 38.14
C LYS A 736 -7.97 28.51 39.41
N THR A 737 -7.76 29.12 40.58
CA THR A 737 -8.05 28.47 41.85
C THR A 737 -9.51 27.99 41.92
N GLY A 738 -9.70 26.73 42.34
CA GLY A 738 -11.01 26.09 42.43
C GLY A 738 -11.44 25.41 41.13
N TYR A 739 -10.60 25.42 40.10
CA TYR A 739 -10.76 24.65 38.88
C TYR A 739 -9.52 23.79 38.64
N GLU A 740 -9.71 22.65 37.98
CA GLU A 740 -8.61 21.96 37.31
C GLU A 740 -8.19 22.75 36.06
N GLU A 741 -6.89 22.73 35.76
CA GLU A 741 -6.36 23.44 34.61
C GLU A 741 -6.92 22.89 33.29
N GLY A 742 -7.12 23.78 32.34
CA GLY A 742 -7.43 23.42 30.97
C GLY A 742 -6.19 23.58 30.11
N LYS A 743 -5.99 22.67 29.16
CA LYS A 743 -4.92 22.77 28.15
C LYS A 743 -5.51 22.48 26.77
N THR A 744 -4.92 23.06 25.75
CA THR A 744 -5.20 22.77 24.33
C THR A 744 -3.97 23.10 23.52
N VAL A 745 -3.75 22.37 22.43
CA VAL A 745 -2.68 22.65 21.47
C VAL A 745 -3.27 23.40 20.29
N ILE A 746 -2.54 24.36 19.74
CA ILE A 746 -2.90 25.04 18.50
C ILE A 746 -1.72 25.03 17.54
N GLU A 747 -2.01 24.98 16.24
CA GLU A 747 -1.02 25.13 15.19
C GLU A 747 -1.15 26.52 14.57
N VAL A 748 -0.03 27.23 14.48
CA VAL A 748 0.07 28.51 13.80
C VAL A 748 0.85 28.31 12.52
N SER A 749 0.19 28.55 11.38
CA SER A 749 0.83 28.40 10.09
C SER A 749 1.84 29.51 9.81
N GLU A 750 3.00 29.13 9.26
CA GLU A 750 3.96 30.06 8.65
C GLU A 750 3.39 30.57 7.32
N ASP A 751 3.54 31.86 7.04
CA ASP A 751 3.24 32.44 5.73
C ASP A 751 4.36 32.07 4.74
N LYS A 752 4.16 31.01 3.97
CA LYS A 752 5.15 30.51 3.00
C LYS A 752 4.51 30.13 1.67
N ALA A 753 5.15 30.57 0.58
CA ALA A 753 4.89 30.03 -0.75
C ALA A 753 5.69 28.72 -0.94
N ASN A 754 5.05 27.67 -1.43
CA ASN A 754 5.66 26.35 -1.59
C ASN A 754 5.38 25.81 -2.99
N PHE A 755 6.41 25.58 -3.79
CA PHE A 755 6.27 25.24 -5.21
C PHE A 755 6.56 23.76 -5.45
N LYS A 756 5.58 23.05 -6.04
CA LYS A 756 5.76 21.67 -6.51
C LYS A 756 5.75 21.62 -8.04
N PHE A 757 6.64 20.80 -8.58
CA PHE A 757 6.73 20.51 -10.00
C PHE A 757 6.04 19.19 -10.30
N SER A 758 5.28 19.12 -11.39
CA SER A 758 4.54 17.93 -11.82
C SER A 758 4.34 17.94 -13.34
N ASP A 759 3.75 16.88 -13.89
CA ASP A 759 3.37 16.78 -15.31
C ASP A 759 4.53 17.10 -16.27
N PHE A 760 5.72 16.58 -15.96
CA PHE A 760 6.92 16.79 -16.75
C PHE A 760 6.87 15.98 -18.05
N SER A 761 7.10 16.65 -19.18
CA SER A 761 7.07 16.01 -20.51
C SER A 761 8.14 16.60 -21.44
N ILE A 762 8.74 15.76 -22.27
CA ILE A 762 9.71 16.13 -23.30
C ILE A 762 9.18 15.65 -24.65
N GLU A 763 8.92 16.58 -25.58
CA GLU A 763 8.37 16.24 -26.89
C GLU A 763 9.07 16.98 -28.03
N PRO A 764 9.52 16.27 -29.08
CA PRO A 764 9.54 14.81 -29.24
C PRO A 764 10.73 14.15 -28.50
N ALA A 765 10.61 12.86 -28.17
CA ALA A 765 11.66 12.09 -27.47
C ALA A 765 12.95 11.87 -28.30
N SER A 766 12.90 12.11 -29.62
CA SER A 766 14.08 12.13 -30.49
C SER A 766 13.96 13.17 -31.60
N VAL A 767 15.08 13.86 -31.86
CA VAL A 767 15.20 14.92 -32.88
C VAL A 767 16.48 14.77 -33.72
N GLU A 768 16.54 15.38 -34.90
CA GLU A 768 17.81 15.55 -35.60
C GLU A 768 18.63 16.70 -34.99
N GLY A 769 19.97 16.62 -35.09
CA GLY A 769 20.85 17.68 -34.60
C GLY A 769 20.49 19.07 -35.13
N GLY A 770 20.13 19.98 -34.22
CA GLY A 770 19.70 21.34 -34.48
C GLY A 770 18.19 21.58 -34.41
N ASP A 771 17.37 20.53 -34.35
CA ASP A 771 15.92 20.64 -34.12
C ASP A 771 15.63 20.81 -32.62
N ALA A 772 14.53 21.50 -32.32
CA ALA A 772 14.15 21.81 -30.95
C ALA A 772 13.23 20.75 -30.34
N VAL A 773 13.43 20.47 -29.06
CA VAL A 773 12.49 19.74 -28.19
C VAL A 773 11.76 20.73 -27.29
N ALA A 774 10.48 20.47 -27.05
CA ALA A 774 9.66 21.19 -26.08
C ALA A 774 9.71 20.45 -24.75
N ILE A 775 10.03 21.17 -23.67
CA ILE A 775 10.03 20.64 -22.30
C ILE A 775 8.93 21.38 -21.54
N LYS A 776 7.94 20.66 -21.02
CA LYS A 776 6.84 21.24 -20.24
C LYS A 776 6.85 20.71 -18.82
N VAL A 777 6.55 21.59 -17.88
CA VAL A 777 6.38 21.26 -16.46
C VAL A 777 5.22 22.08 -15.89
N ASN A 778 4.37 21.48 -15.07
CA ASN A 778 3.37 22.18 -14.28
C ASN A 778 3.98 22.60 -12.94
N VAL A 779 3.84 23.88 -12.60
CA VAL A 779 4.33 24.48 -11.37
C VAL A 779 3.13 24.89 -10.53
N ALA A 780 2.99 24.35 -9.33
CA ALA A 780 1.88 24.65 -8.42
C ALA A 780 2.41 25.30 -7.14
N ASN A 781 1.86 26.46 -6.76
CA ASN A 781 2.07 27.02 -5.42
C ASN A 781 1.08 26.36 -4.45
N THR A 782 1.57 25.33 -3.76
CA THR A 782 0.90 24.62 -2.68
C THR A 782 0.99 25.32 -1.33
N GLY A 783 1.70 26.45 -1.25
CA GLY A 783 1.79 27.30 -0.07
C GLY A 783 0.52 28.11 0.18
N ASN A 784 0.52 28.84 1.29
CA ASN A 784 -0.64 29.61 1.78
C ASN A 784 -0.58 31.12 1.46
N ILE A 785 0.55 31.60 0.92
CA ILE A 785 0.72 32.96 0.40
C ILE A 785 1.17 32.96 -1.06
N ALA A 786 1.00 34.09 -1.74
CA ALA A 786 1.59 34.31 -3.05
C ALA A 786 3.13 34.30 -2.97
N GLY A 787 3.78 33.79 -4.00
CA GLY A 787 5.24 33.82 -4.09
C GLY A 787 5.74 33.77 -5.51
N GLU A 788 7.06 33.84 -5.65
CA GLU A 788 7.74 33.68 -6.93
C GLU A 788 8.73 32.53 -6.85
N THR A 789 8.84 31.73 -7.91
CA THR A 789 9.85 30.69 -8.06
C THR A 789 10.55 30.82 -9.41
N GLU A 790 11.84 30.52 -9.44
CA GLU A 790 12.59 30.35 -10.68
C GLU A 790 12.53 28.87 -11.10
N VAL A 791 12.07 28.62 -12.31
CA VAL A 791 12.06 27.30 -12.92
C VAL A 791 13.30 27.21 -13.79
N GLU A 792 14.29 26.44 -13.38
CA GLU A 792 15.54 26.25 -14.09
C GLU A 792 15.48 24.98 -14.95
N LEU A 793 15.91 25.08 -16.21
CA LEU A 793 16.08 23.95 -17.12
C LEU A 793 17.57 23.59 -17.18
N LEU A 794 17.89 22.36 -16.77
CA LEU A 794 19.24 21.82 -16.86
C LEU A 794 19.32 20.75 -17.95
N ILE A 795 20.41 20.76 -18.71
CA ILE A 795 20.75 19.75 -19.71
C ILE A 795 22.11 19.16 -19.34
N ASN A 796 22.15 17.85 -19.08
CA ASN A 796 23.34 17.14 -18.58
C ASN A 796 23.95 17.83 -17.33
N GLY A 797 23.11 18.35 -16.45
CA GLY A 797 23.52 19.06 -15.23
C GLY A 797 24.00 20.51 -15.44
N GLU A 798 23.97 21.05 -16.67
CA GLU A 798 24.26 22.46 -16.94
C GLU A 798 22.97 23.26 -17.16
N SER A 799 22.82 24.38 -16.45
CA SER A 799 21.69 25.32 -16.63
C SER A 799 21.74 25.97 -18.01
N VAL A 800 20.68 25.79 -18.81
CA VAL A 800 20.59 26.29 -20.20
C VAL A 800 19.52 27.37 -20.39
N ASP A 801 18.47 27.38 -19.56
CA ASP A 801 17.40 28.38 -19.58
C ASP A 801 16.70 28.45 -18.21
N SER A 802 16.05 29.57 -17.91
CA SER A 802 15.24 29.70 -16.69
C SER A 802 14.06 30.65 -16.88
N LYS A 803 12.98 30.42 -16.12
CA LYS A 803 11.77 31.25 -16.12
C LYS A 803 11.27 31.49 -14.71
N THR A 804 11.15 32.75 -14.31
CA THR A 804 10.49 33.13 -13.06
C THR A 804 8.97 33.13 -13.21
N VAL A 805 8.27 32.51 -12.27
CA VAL A 805 6.80 32.47 -12.21
C VAL A 805 6.33 33.01 -10.87
N SER A 806 5.35 33.91 -10.89
CA SER A 806 4.62 34.38 -9.71
C SER A 806 3.26 33.70 -9.64
N LEU A 807 2.92 33.06 -8.53
CA LEU A 807 1.67 32.34 -8.32
C LEU A 807 1.04 32.71 -6.98
N GLU A 808 -0.27 32.94 -6.99
CA GLU A 808 -1.09 33.01 -5.79
C GLU A 808 -1.19 31.63 -5.12
N ALA A 809 -1.49 31.61 -3.82
CA ALA A 809 -1.69 30.38 -3.07
C ALA A 809 -2.76 29.47 -3.73
N GLY A 810 -2.46 28.18 -3.85
CA GLY A 810 -3.34 27.17 -4.44
C GLY A 810 -3.50 27.25 -5.96
N THR A 811 -2.71 28.09 -6.65
CA THR A 811 -2.75 28.20 -8.12
C THR A 811 -1.58 27.47 -8.77
N SER A 812 -1.76 27.07 -10.03
CA SER A 812 -0.71 26.44 -10.83
C SER A 812 -0.63 27.04 -12.24
N THR A 813 0.51 26.88 -12.89
CA THR A 813 0.71 27.22 -14.29
C THR A 813 1.68 26.26 -14.95
N VAL A 814 1.53 26.06 -16.26
CA VAL A 814 2.48 25.31 -17.06
C VAL A 814 3.60 26.24 -17.54
N VAL A 815 4.84 25.80 -17.38
CA VAL A 815 6.05 26.41 -17.93
C VAL A 815 6.55 25.53 -19.06
N GLU A 816 6.83 26.15 -20.21
CA GLU A 816 7.31 25.46 -21.42
C GLU A 816 8.66 26.04 -21.86
N PHE A 817 9.66 25.20 -22.05
CA PHE A 817 10.96 25.53 -22.62
C PHE A 817 11.10 24.94 -24.02
N SER A 818 12.00 25.52 -24.82
CA SER A 818 12.37 25.01 -26.14
C SER A 818 13.89 24.98 -26.22
N HIS A 819 14.48 23.78 -26.30
CA HIS A 819 15.93 23.59 -26.35
C HIS A 819 16.35 22.79 -27.58
N ALA A 820 17.55 23.02 -28.11
CA ALA A 820 18.04 22.33 -29.29
C ALA A 820 19.54 22.02 -29.19
N GLU A 821 19.91 20.78 -29.47
CA GLU A 821 21.27 20.27 -29.42
C GLU A 821 21.78 19.88 -30.80
N LYS A 822 23.07 20.10 -31.06
CA LYS A 822 23.66 19.87 -32.40
C LYS A 822 24.41 18.57 -32.51
N GLU A 823 24.99 18.10 -31.41
CA GLU A 823 25.77 16.87 -31.40
C GLU A 823 24.83 15.69 -31.15
N ALA A 824 25.14 14.56 -31.78
CA ALA A 824 24.32 13.37 -31.63
C ALA A 824 24.65 12.66 -30.32
N GLY A 825 23.62 12.25 -29.58
CA GLY A 825 23.73 11.56 -28.29
C GLY A 825 22.47 11.74 -27.44
N ALA A 826 22.41 11.00 -26.34
CA ALA A 826 21.39 11.15 -25.30
C ALA A 826 21.68 12.37 -24.42
N TYR A 827 20.66 13.19 -24.20
CA TYR A 827 20.73 14.35 -23.33
C TYR A 827 19.75 14.17 -22.16
N THR A 828 20.25 14.32 -20.95
CA THR A 828 19.44 14.30 -19.72
C THR A 828 18.88 15.69 -19.49
N VAL A 829 17.60 15.77 -19.17
CA VAL A 829 16.85 17.01 -18.91
C VAL A 829 16.38 16.98 -17.47
N GLU A 830 16.62 18.05 -16.73
CA GLU A 830 16.19 18.18 -15.32
C GLU A 830 15.47 19.52 -15.11
N VAL A 831 14.37 19.49 -14.35
CA VAL A 831 13.64 20.67 -13.88
C VAL A 831 13.13 20.41 -12.46
N GLY A 832 13.69 21.13 -11.48
CA GLY A 832 13.47 20.79 -10.07
C GLY A 832 13.95 19.37 -9.78
N ASP A 833 13.11 18.57 -9.12
CA ASP A 833 13.43 17.16 -8.81
C ASP A 833 13.01 16.19 -9.93
N LEU A 834 12.49 16.70 -11.05
CA LEU A 834 12.02 15.88 -12.18
C LEU A 834 13.13 15.73 -13.22
N SER A 835 13.32 14.52 -13.73
CA SER A 835 14.30 14.21 -14.77
C SER A 835 13.72 13.38 -15.90
N GLY A 836 14.34 13.48 -17.08
CA GLY A 836 14.05 12.68 -18.26
C GLY A 836 15.18 12.77 -19.29
N SER A 837 14.97 12.23 -20.48
CA SER A 837 15.98 12.29 -21.54
C SER A 837 15.37 12.35 -22.93
N TYR A 838 16.09 12.95 -23.88
CA TYR A 838 15.79 12.84 -25.32
C TYR A 838 17.05 12.52 -26.12
N GLU A 839 16.86 11.93 -27.29
CA GLU A 839 17.94 11.49 -28.18
C GLU A 839 18.12 12.43 -29.38
N VAL A 840 19.35 12.89 -29.60
CA VAL A 840 19.71 13.66 -30.79
C VAL A 840 20.39 12.74 -31.80
N THR A 841 19.77 12.59 -32.96
CA THR A 841 20.29 11.75 -34.04
C THR A 841 21.15 12.57 -35.02
N LYS A 842 22.11 11.91 -35.67
CA LYS A 842 22.89 12.55 -36.73
C LYS A 842 21.99 12.86 -37.91
N SER A 843 21.93 14.13 -38.32
CA SER A 843 21.22 14.50 -39.54
C SER A 843 21.75 13.68 -40.73
N ALA A 844 20.83 13.02 -41.44
CA ALA A 844 21.19 12.17 -42.57
C ALA A 844 21.79 13.06 -43.70
N PRO A 845 22.92 12.68 -44.30
CA PRO A 845 23.46 13.45 -45.42
C PRO A 845 22.45 13.42 -46.58
N PHE A 846 21.85 14.59 -46.85
CA PHE A 846 21.00 14.84 -48.01
C PHE A 846 21.79 14.53 -49.29
N PHE A 847 21.62 13.33 -49.85
CA PHE A 847 22.04 13.04 -51.21
C PHE A 847 21.10 13.77 -52.17
N SER A 848 21.50 14.97 -52.60
CA SER A 848 20.89 15.66 -53.74
C SER A 848 21.16 14.89 -55.03
N GLY A 849 20.38 13.84 -55.29
CA GLY A 849 20.40 13.07 -56.53
C GLY A 849 19.17 13.34 -57.38
N ILE A 850 19.15 14.46 -58.10
CA ILE A 850 18.16 14.72 -59.15
C ILE A 850 18.48 13.81 -60.35
N ALA A 851 17.64 12.80 -60.60
CA ALA A 851 17.55 12.12 -61.89
C ALA A 851 16.13 11.57 -62.14
N THR A 852 15.24 12.49 -62.52
CA THR A 852 14.20 12.34 -63.57
C THR A 852 13.59 10.96 -63.85
N PHE A 853 12.32 10.80 -63.47
CA PHE A 853 11.29 10.25 -64.37
C PHE A 853 10.12 11.24 -64.43
N GLY A 854 10.04 11.95 -65.56
CA GLY A 854 8.88 12.74 -65.94
C GLY A 854 8.02 11.98 -66.94
N ILE A 855 6.79 11.64 -66.56
CA ILE A 855 5.63 11.46 -67.46
C ILE A 855 4.49 12.25 -66.78
N LEU A 856 4.17 13.47 -67.22
CA LEU A 856 3.18 13.83 -68.25
C LEU A 856 1.71 13.54 -67.87
N ALA A 857 1.05 14.56 -67.29
CA ALA A 857 -0.37 14.88 -67.53
C ALA A 857 -0.59 16.42 -67.45
N THR A 858 -0.40 17.06 -68.61
CA THR A 858 -1.12 18.21 -69.19
C THR A 858 -1.65 19.35 -68.30
N ALA A 859 -1.16 20.59 -68.42
CA ALA A 859 -1.50 21.59 -69.46
C ALA A 859 -2.86 22.30 -69.30
N PHE A 860 -2.83 23.55 -68.83
CA PHE A 860 -3.55 24.70 -69.42
C PHE A 860 -2.78 25.97 -68.99
N VAL A 861 -1.88 26.53 -69.83
CA VAL A 861 -2.14 27.53 -70.88
C VAL A 861 -1.79 28.96 -70.41
N LEU A 862 -1.06 29.63 -71.31
CA LEU A 862 -0.75 31.08 -71.42
C LEU A 862 0.32 31.64 -70.47
N LEU A 863 1.59 31.71 -70.90
CA LEU A 863 2.17 32.69 -71.83
C LEU A 863 2.50 34.07 -71.21
N ARG A 864 3.82 34.31 -71.14
CA ARG A 864 4.52 35.35 -71.93
C ARG A 864 4.54 36.78 -71.37
N LYS A 865 5.73 37.20 -70.92
CA LYS A 865 6.61 38.19 -71.60
C LYS A 865 7.85 38.40 -70.73
N ARG A 866 9.07 38.08 -71.18
CA ARG A 866 9.94 38.80 -72.13
C ARG A 866 10.41 40.19 -71.61
N ARG A 867 11.73 40.26 -71.39
CA ARG A 867 12.66 41.42 -71.37
C ARG A 867 12.56 42.34 -70.14
N ASN A 868 13.64 42.68 -69.44
CA ASN A 868 15.08 42.57 -69.69
C ASN A 868 15.79 41.93 -68.51
#